data_AF-A0A7K3XN94-F1
#
_entry.id   AF-A0A7K3XN94-F1
#
_cell.length_a   1.000
_cell.length_b   1.000
_cell.length_c   1.000
_cell.angle_alpha   90.00
_cell.angle_beta   90.00
_cell.angle_gamma   90.00
#
_symmetry.space_group_name_H-M   'P 1'
#
loop_
_entity.id
_entity.type
_entity.pdbx_description
1 polymer ?
#
loop_
_entity_poly.entity_id
_entity_poly.type
_entity_poly.pdbx_seq_one_letter_code
_entity_poly.pdbx_strand_id
1 'polypeptide(L)'
;MKAIHNILTVSKYESKTLFRSWFFRIFSILALLFVFLFNLGTQTSIGWPNGDMVALPSMIPFINLYIINIAQAVIAVFLASDFLKRDKKLDTTEVIYMRSMTNADYVIGKTIGNVWVFFVLNFVALGMVAVFNLASPYTQFSLAPYFYYFFLISLPTLIFILGFSFFLMSVIKNQAVTFVILLGYIAATLFYLQNIYHYLFDYMAFHLPMTFSDFVGFGFLKDILIHRGIYFFLGLGFIGLTIMLLQRLPQSPIIRKTTLVFSIVFLSLGFGLGFKYISNINANDNHRTLMLELNNKYAATPKVNVKKCDLVIEHKGEGITGEADMILTNLTTEPLREIILTLNPDLEVTAVSGAKFDREQQIIKLTPDSPLPSGGELNVKISYRGAIDETFCYLDMTRERLELWLDRGNGIADKKHAFITPDYLLLTPETRWYPTAGISYSTDGLKWQTTQFSDFHLKVKTTNGLKAISQGKITDEGNGSFDFTPENKLPQMSLVIGRYTTRSIDVDSIKYNLTFLEGHNTFDPFFKILRDSLPPVIRDLRKTWETKVRFAYPYKRFNLIEIPVQFCSFTHVWSGAGEQVQPETVYLPEGGFKLASANFAEQKKQAERSGNHDNQTISPRETEENYLKRFVNEALLSSKTAPSRGGGGGIHFGGPSPTTEEKNPYFIFPNYYTFISYVKSDKYPIVNRAIESYLSKAATETGNSFMRNFTGLSDNEKGNIALQDASFAEILDNQDDQDIIDNVILTKSGFLFALMKGAVGPDKFDDFIRKFIDGKKFQSYPIDTLNVQLMSLFNLDLNQYLPDWYSSKSLPGYIVSKINAVKLKKDDQIKTMVSFVITNTEKDAGAVSVSFRMGGGQRGGGGGFRMRGGGGADDNIEKTVLINGKVSKKITYLFNREPRSITVNTFASHNIPSSISQQFGKIEIDEKLQGEESDVEIPYTEGVEPNEIISDNEDPGFLVSKPRSNSLIKKIFMPADETAVAGKGLKKSVMSILKNKKQLKYKGIVFWNPPVEWTLTTNEQFYGKQIRSAYYLKGGSGDRKATWNVPVKVAGYYKLSAYIPKIRGGWNRDEKTDEEYNFTVFHDDGQDHQIVNMKDNDSGWMEIGSYHFSPDTVKIELSNLSKARNIFADAIKLVKEK
;
A
#
# COMPACT_ATOMS: atom_id res chain seq x y z
N MET A 1 -58.36 -11.86 -11.11
CA MET A 1 -58.13 -12.47 -12.44
C MET A 1 -58.02 -11.45 -13.58
N LYS A 2 -58.99 -10.53 -13.81
CA LYS A 2 -58.92 -9.55 -14.92
C LYS A 2 -57.69 -8.60 -14.88
N ALA A 3 -57.33 -8.04 -13.72
CA ALA A 3 -56.16 -7.15 -13.58
C ALA A 3 -54.83 -7.87 -13.90
N ILE A 4 -54.63 -9.08 -13.36
CA ILE A 4 -53.44 -9.91 -13.64
C ILE A 4 -53.35 -10.23 -15.15
N HIS A 5 -54.47 -10.59 -15.78
CA HIS A 5 -54.51 -10.83 -17.22
C HIS A 5 -54.13 -9.59 -18.03
N ASN A 6 -54.62 -8.40 -17.66
CA ASN A 6 -54.27 -7.13 -18.30
C ASN A 6 -52.77 -6.81 -18.14
N ILE A 7 -52.23 -6.92 -16.93
CA ILE A 7 -50.81 -6.68 -16.63
C ILE A 7 -49.90 -7.60 -17.46
N LEU A 8 -50.18 -8.91 -17.47
CA LEU A 8 -49.40 -9.89 -18.23
C LEU A 8 -49.51 -9.67 -19.74
N THR A 9 -50.70 -9.25 -20.22
CA THR A 9 -50.91 -8.92 -21.63
C THR A 9 -50.07 -7.71 -22.03
N VAL A 10 -50.12 -6.62 -21.27
CA VAL A 10 -49.31 -5.41 -21.51
C VAL A 10 -47.81 -5.76 -21.46
N SER A 11 -47.38 -6.51 -20.44
CA SER A 11 -46.00 -6.97 -20.29
C SER A 11 -45.53 -7.78 -21.51
N LYS A 12 -46.36 -8.70 -22.03
CA LYS A 12 -46.05 -9.50 -23.21
C LYS A 12 -45.88 -8.64 -24.47
N TYR A 13 -46.76 -7.66 -24.69
CA TYR A 13 -46.66 -6.76 -25.84
C TYR A 13 -45.49 -5.80 -25.73
N GLU A 14 -45.23 -5.26 -24.53
CA GLU A 14 -44.08 -4.39 -24.29
C GLU A 14 -42.77 -5.14 -24.53
N SER A 15 -42.63 -6.34 -23.95
CA SER A 15 -41.48 -7.22 -24.16
C SER A 15 -41.25 -7.50 -25.64
N LYS A 16 -42.32 -7.85 -26.38
CA LYS A 16 -42.24 -8.12 -27.83
C LYS A 16 -41.84 -6.88 -28.63
N THR A 17 -42.27 -5.69 -28.21
CA THR A 17 -41.93 -4.43 -28.85
C THR A 17 -40.46 -4.07 -28.60
N LEU A 18 -39.98 -4.25 -27.37
CA LEU A 18 -38.57 -4.07 -27.03
C LEU A 18 -37.66 -5.04 -27.80
N PHE A 19 -37.99 -6.33 -27.82
CA PHE A 19 -37.25 -7.33 -28.60
C PHE A 19 -37.26 -7.06 -30.11
N ARG A 20 -38.16 -6.21 -30.62
CA ARG A 20 -38.20 -5.77 -32.03
C ARG A 20 -37.51 -4.43 -32.28
N SER A 21 -37.18 -3.68 -31.22
CA SER A 21 -36.51 -2.40 -31.32
C SER A 21 -35.07 -2.58 -31.83
N TRP A 22 -34.73 -1.92 -32.94
CA TRP A 22 -33.35 -1.89 -33.47
C TRP A 22 -32.36 -1.36 -32.45
N PHE A 23 -32.75 -0.31 -31.69
CA PHE A 23 -31.92 0.24 -30.62
C PHE A 23 -31.57 -0.83 -29.58
N PHE A 24 -32.58 -1.51 -29.03
CA PHE A 24 -32.35 -2.55 -28.02
C PHE A 24 -31.51 -3.71 -28.57
N ARG A 25 -31.79 -4.17 -29.80
CA ARG A 25 -31.03 -5.25 -30.45
C ARG A 25 -29.56 -4.89 -30.64
N ILE A 26 -29.27 -3.73 -31.23
CA ILE A 26 -27.90 -3.28 -31.50
C ILE A 26 -27.12 -3.17 -30.19
N PHE A 27 -27.65 -2.46 -29.19
CA PHE A 27 -26.97 -2.29 -27.91
C PHE A 27 -26.81 -3.60 -27.14
N SER A 28 -27.81 -4.48 -27.16
CA SER A 28 -27.71 -5.80 -26.51
C SER A 28 -26.68 -6.69 -27.20
N ILE A 29 -26.63 -6.70 -28.54
CA ILE A 29 -25.62 -7.45 -29.29
C ILE A 29 -24.23 -6.89 -29.02
N LEU A 30 -24.05 -5.58 -29.01
CA LEU A 30 -22.76 -4.94 -28.68
C LEU A 30 -22.32 -5.27 -27.26
N ALA A 31 -23.23 -5.21 -26.28
CA ALA A 31 -22.93 -5.57 -24.90
C ALA A 31 -22.53 -7.04 -24.77
N LEU A 32 -23.27 -7.95 -25.39
CA LEU A 32 -22.95 -9.39 -25.40
C LEU A 32 -21.66 -9.68 -26.15
N LEU A 33 -21.37 -9.00 -27.26
CA LEU A 33 -20.12 -9.13 -28.00
C LEU A 33 -18.94 -8.65 -27.16
N PHE A 34 -19.09 -7.53 -26.45
CA PHE A 34 -18.06 -7.02 -25.56
C PHE A 34 -17.79 -8.01 -24.42
N VAL A 35 -18.84 -8.52 -23.77
CA VAL A 35 -18.74 -9.58 -22.75
C VAL A 35 -18.05 -10.83 -23.31
N PHE A 36 -18.42 -11.28 -24.51
CA PHE A 36 -17.78 -12.41 -25.18
C PHE A 36 -16.27 -12.18 -25.39
N LEU A 37 -15.90 -11.06 -26.01
CA LEU A 37 -14.49 -10.72 -26.29
C LEU A 37 -13.69 -10.52 -24.99
N PHE A 38 -14.31 -9.96 -23.96
CA PHE A 38 -13.71 -9.78 -22.65
C PHE A 38 -13.40 -11.13 -21.98
N ASN A 39 -14.34 -12.07 -21.94
CA ASN A 39 -14.09 -13.41 -21.37
C ASN A 39 -13.11 -14.22 -22.23
N LEU A 40 -13.20 -14.13 -23.56
CA LEU A 40 -12.23 -14.73 -24.47
C LEU A 40 -10.81 -14.22 -24.15
N GLY A 41 -10.65 -12.91 -23.95
CA GLY A 41 -9.38 -12.27 -23.65
C GLY A 41 -8.82 -12.52 -22.24
N THR A 42 -9.66 -12.88 -21.26
CA THR A 42 -9.26 -12.97 -19.84
C THR A 42 -9.26 -14.38 -19.27
N GLN A 43 -9.98 -15.34 -19.86
CA GLN A 43 -10.12 -16.72 -19.34
C GLN A 43 -9.53 -17.79 -20.25
N THR A 44 -9.33 -17.51 -21.54
CA THR A 44 -8.82 -18.51 -22.48
C THR A 44 -7.32 -18.36 -22.75
N SER A 45 -6.70 -19.40 -23.30
CA SER A 45 -5.29 -19.38 -23.73
C SER A 45 -5.01 -18.41 -24.88
N ILE A 46 -6.03 -18.01 -25.66
CA ILE A 46 -5.93 -17.01 -26.72
C ILE A 46 -5.61 -15.63 -26.09
N GLY A 47 -6.29 -15.33 -25.00
CA GLY A 47 -6.16 -14.12 -24.20
C GLY A 47 -5.04 -14.17 -23.16
N TRP A 48 -4.88 -13.11 -22.37
CA TRP A 48 -3.98 -13.08 -21.22
C TRP A 48 -4.77 -13.41 -19.95
N PRO A 49 -4.53 -14.57 -19.30
CA PRO A 49 -5.23 -14.94 -18.09
C PRO A 49 -5.08 -13.85 -17.02
N ASN A 50 -6.19 -13.21 -16.65
CA ASN A 50 -6.17 -12.21 -15.60
C ASN A 50 -6.20 -12.93 -14.23
N GLY A 51 -5.08 -12.89 -13.51
CA GLY A 51 -4.92 -13.62 -12.24
C GLY A 51 -6.00 -13.33 -11.21
N ASP A 52 -6.41 -12.06 -11.06
CA ASP A 52 -7.41 -11.67 -10.06
C ASP A 52 -8.81 -12.18 -10.41
N MET A 53 -9.13 -12.30 -11.71
CA MET A 53 -10.40 -12.87 -12.17
C MET A 53 -10.43 -14.39 -12.04
N VAL A 54 -9.26 -15.01 -12.16
CA VAL A 54 -9.10 -16.47 -12.17
C VAL A 54 -8.95 -17.03 -10.75
N ALA A 55 -8.37 -16.23 -9.83
CA ALA A 55 -8.16 -16.62 -8.44
C ALA A 55 -9.47 -16.94 -7.70
N LEU A 56 -10.55 -16.21 -8.00
CA LEU A 56 -11.85 -16.37 -7.34
C LEU A 56 -12.94 -16.78 -8.34
N PRO A 57 -13.61 -17.93 -8.15
CA PRO A 57 -14.73 -18.37 -8.99
C PRO A 57 -15.85 -17.34 -9.14
N SER A 58 -16.09 -16.55 -8.08
CA SER A 58 -17.14 -15.54 -8.00
C SER A 58 -16.83 -14.25 -8.77
N MET A 59 -15.56 -13.93 -9.02
CA MET A 59 -15.18 -12.67 -9.66
C MET A 59 -15.61 -12.58 -11.13
N ILE A 60 -15.63 -13.72 -11.80
CA ILE A 60 -16.05 -13.82 -13.20
C ILE A 60 -17.52 -13.38 -13.38
N PRO A 61 -18.52 -13.98 -12.73
CA PRO A 61 -19.91 -13.51 -12.84
C PRO A 61 -20.09 -12.08 -12.31
N PHE A 62 -19.34 -11.69 -11.27
CA PHE A 62 -19.38 -10.33 -10.73
C PHE A 62 -18.99 -9.26 -11.76
N ILE A 63 -17.79 -9.35 -12.34
CA ILE A 63 -17.28 -8.35 -13.29
C ILE A 63 -18.11 -8.32 -14.58
N ASN A 64 -18.61 -9.47 -15.03
CA ASN A 64 -19.46 -9.52 -16.22
C ASN A 64 -20.81 -8.85 -15.98
N LEU A 65 -21.47 -9.13 -14.84
CA LEU A 65 -22.71 -8.43 -14.49
C LEU A 65 -22.48 -6.95 -14.29
N TYR A 66 -21.34 -6.56 -13.74
CA TYR A 66 -20.93 -5.17 -13.59
C TYR A 66 -20.88 -4.43 -14.94
N ILE A 67 -20.17 -5.00 -15.93
CA ILE A 67 -20.07 -4.44 -17.29
C ILE A 67 -21.46 -4.31 -17.92
N ILE A 68 -22.29 -5.34 -17.78
CA ILE A 68 -23.64 -5.36 -18.36
C ILE A 68 -24.54 -4.35 -17.66
N ASN A 69 -24.46 -4.20 -16.34
CA ASN A 69 -25.32 -3.30 -15.57
C ASN A 69 -25.11 -1.83 -15.99
N ILE A 70 -23.88 -1.44 -16.35
CA ILE A 70 -23.58 -0.11 -16.89
C ILE A 70 -24.29 0.11 -18.23
N ALA A 71 -24.16 -0.84 -19.15
CA ALA A 71 -24.84 -0.76 -20.44
C ALA A 71 -26.37 -0.75 -20.25
N GLN A 72 -26.88 -1.58 -19.34
CA GLN A 72 -28.31 -1.66 -19.02
C GLN A 72 -28.86 -0.38 -18.43
N ALA A 73 -28.15 0.30 -17.54
CA ALA A 73 -28.57 1.60 -17.00
C ALA A 73 -28.77 2.63 -18.12
N VAL A 74 -27.82 2.70 -19.07
CA VAL A 74 -27.94 3.59 -20.24
C VAL A 74 -29.13 3.20 -21.12
N ILE A 75 -29.25 1.91 -21.47
CA ILE A 75 -30.37 1.41 -22.29
C ILE A 75 -31.71 1.67 -21.61
N ALA A 76 -31.82 1.44 -20.29
CA ALA A 76 -33.04 1.64 -19.51
C ALA A 76 -33.50 3.11 -19.51
N VAL A 77 -32.56 4.06 -19.39
CA VAL A 77 -32.85 5.49 -19.50
C VAL A 77 -33.43 5.84 -20.87
N PHE A 78 -32.86 5.32 -21.96
CA PHE A 78 -33.39 5.53 -23.31
C PHE A 78 -34.80 4.95 -23.48
N LEU A 79 -35.02 3.71 -23.03
CA LEU A 79 -36.32 3.04 -23.12
C LEU A 79 -37.40 3.75 -22.29
N ALA A 80 -37.03 4.24 -21.11
CA ALA A 80 -37.94 5.00 -20.25
C ALA A 80 -38.23 6.40 -20.78
N SER A 81 -37.36 6.98 -21.62
CA SER A 81 -37.64 8.23 -22.33
C SER A 81 -38.64 8.05 -23.49
N ASP A 82 -38.63 6.87 -24.13
CA ASP A 82 -39.58 6.48 -25.18
C ASP A 82 -40.97 6.14 -24.62
N PHE A 83 -41.04 5.74 -23.33
CA PHE A 83 -42.25 5.33 -22.60
C PHE A 83 -43.43 6.30 -22.73
N LEU A 84 -43.20 7.62 -22.78
CA LEU A 84 -44.23 8.66 -22.78
C LEU A 84 -44.46 9.31 -24.16
N LYS A 85 -43.60 9.07 -25.15
CA LYS A 85 -43.64 9.76 -26.45
C LYS A 85 -44.02 8.86 -27.63
N ARG A 86 -43.75 7.55 -27.57
CA ARG A 86 -44.22 6.59 -28.59
C ARG A 86 -45.73 6.65 -28.82
N ASP A 87 -46.47 6.94 -27.75
CA ASP A 87 -47.93 6.97 -27.76
C ASP A 87 -48.54 8.28 -28.28
N LYS A 88 -47.72 9.27 -28.67
CA LYS A 88 -48.17 10.51 -29.35
C LYS A 88 -47.89 10.54 -30.87
N LYS A 89 -47.15 9.56 -31.41
CA LYS A 89 -46.65 9.62 -32.81
C LYS A 89 -46.75 8.31 -33.62
N LEU A 90 -47.31 7.22 -33.07
CA LEU A 90 -47.43 5.94 -33.79
C LEU A 90 -48.88 5.43 -33.78
N ASP A 91 -49.53 5.41 -34.96
CA ASP A 91 -50.91 4.96 -35.22
C ASP A 91 -51.22 3.53 -34.71
N THR A 92 -50.21 2.69 -34.47
CA THR A 92 -50.39 1.28 -34.08
C THR A 92 -50.59 1.07 -32.57
N THR A 93 -50.28 2.06 -31.73
CA THR A 93 -50.38 1.97 -30.27
C THR A 93 -51.69 2.57 -29.70
N GLU A 94 -52.44 3.32 -30.50
CA GLU A 94 -53.72 3.93 -30.11
C GLU A 94 -54.79 2.89 -29.70
N VAL A 95 -54.73 1.69 -30.27
CA VAL A 95 -55.63 0.58 -29.92
C VAL A 95 -55.47 0.14 -28.46
N ILE A 96 -54.27 0.28 -27.88
CA ILE A 96 -54.04 -0.01 -26.45
C ILE A 96 -54.65 1.10 -25.58
N TYR A 97 -54.64 2.36 -26.05
CA TYR A 97 -55.23 3.51 -25.36
C TYR A 97 -56.75 3.42 -25.27
N MET A 98 -57.41 2.84 -26.29
CA MET A 98 -58.85 2.65 -26.35
C MET A 98 -59.39 1.47 -25.50
N ARG A 99 -58.53 0.68 -24.87
CA ARG A 99 -58.93 -0.43 -23.98
C ARG A 99 -59.12 0.02 -22.52
N SER A 100 -60.12 -0.55 -21.86
CA SER A 100 -60.51 -0.30 -20.45
C SER A 100 -59.54 -0.92 -19.43
N MET A 101 -58.27 -0.52 -19.46
CA MET A 101 -57.26 -0.88 -18.44
C MET A 101 -56.90 0.30 -17.57
N THR A 102 -56.62 0.07 -16.28
CA THR A 102 -56.25 1.16 -15.37
C THR A 102 -54.81 1.64 -15.61
N ASN A 103 -54.47 2.86 -15.19
CA ASN A 103 -53.08 3.33 -15.23
C ASN A 103 -52.13 2.41 -14.45
N ALA A 104 -52.62 1.76 -13.38
CA ALA A 104 -51.85 0.82 -12.59
C ALA A 104 -51.52 -0.44 -13.41
N ASP A 105 -52.53 -1.06 -14.04
CA ASP A 105 -52.33 -2.26 -14.89
C ASP A 105 -51.32 -1.98 -16.00
N TYR A 106 -51.40 -0.79 -16.60
CA TYR A 106 -50.55 -0.37 -17.71
C TYR A 106 -49.10 -0.12 -17.30
N VAL A 107 -48.84 0.70 -16.27
CA VAL A 107 -47.47 1.03 -15.83
C VAL A 107 -46.79 -0.21 -15.23
N ILE A 108 -47.50 -0.99 -14.42
CA ILE A 108 -46.96 -2.24 -13.85
C ILE A 108 -46.66 -3.23 -14.99
N GLY A 109 -47.58 -3.41 -15.95
CA GLY A 109 -47.37 -4.26 -17.11
C GLY A 109 -46.14 -3.86 -17.92
N LYS A 110 -45.99 -2.57 -18.25
CA LYS A 110 -44.80 -2.07 -18.96
C LYS A 110 -43.51 -2.24 -18.15
N THR A 111 -43.54 -1.97 -16.85
CA THR A 111 -42.38 -2.14 -15.97
C THR A 111 -41.93 -3.60 -15.94
N ILE A 112 -42.87 -4.55 -15.73
CA ILE A 112 -42.57 -5.99 -15.75
C ILE A 112 -42.04 -6.41 -17.13
N GLY A 113 -42.61 -5.90 -18.22
CA GLY A 113 -42.13 -6.19 -19.57
C GLY A 113 -40.69 -5.75 -19.80
N ASN A 114 -40.33 -4.53 -19.36
CA ASN A 114 -38.96 -4.02 -19.45
C ASN A 114 -38.00 -4.84 -18.59
N VAL A 115 -38.36 -5.08 -17.31
CA VAL A 115 -37.56 -5.89 -16.39
C VAL A 115 -37.33 -7.29 -16.94
N TRP A 116 -38.35 -7.93 -17.51
CA TRP A 116 -38.24 -9.26 -18.12
C TRP A 116 -37.24 -9.30 -19.28
N VAL A 117 -37.27 -8.29 -20.16
CA VAL A 117 -36.32 -8.20 -21.29
C VAL A 117 -34.88 -8.08 -20.80
N PHE A 118 -34.63 -7.25 -19.78
CA PHE A 118 -33.30 -7.14 -19.17
C PHE A 118 -32.89 -8.41 -18.41
N PHE A 119 -33.83 -9.12 -17.78
CA PHE A 119 -33.56 -10.40 -17.15
C PHE A 119 -33.10 -11.44 -18.16
N VAL A 120 -33.79 -11.56 -19.30
CA VAL A 120 -33.36 -12.45 -20.38
C VAL A 120 -31.96 -12.09 -20.86
N LEU A 121 -31.66 -10.80 -21.04
CA LEU A 121 -30.31 -10.33 -21.42
C LEU A 121 -29.25 -10.75 -20.38
N ASN A 122 -29.53 -10.55 -19.09
CA ASN A 122 -28.62 -10.95 -18.00
C ASN A 122 -28.42 -12.46 -17.93
N PHE A 123 -29.48 -13.27 -18.06
CA PHE A 123 -29.37 -14.73 -18.07
C PHE A 123 -28.60 -15.26 -19.28
N VAL A 124 -28.80 -14.68 -20.47
CA VAL A 124 -28.02 -15.05 -21.67
C VAL A 124 -26.53 -14.74 -21.44
N ALA A 125 -26.22 -13.57 -20.90
CA ALA A 125 -24.84 -13.20 -20.63
C ALA A 125 -24.20 -14.05 -19.53
N LEU A 126 -24.90 -14.31 -18.43
CA LEU A 126 -24.44 -15.21 -17.38
C LEU A 126 -24.25 -16.64 -17.88
N GLY A 127 -25.15 -17.14 -18.74
CA GLY A 127 -25.00 -18.44 -19.39
C GLY A 127 -23.76 -18.51 -20.28
N MET A 128 -23.49 -17.46 -21.06
CA MET A 128 -22.25 -17.33 -21.84
C MET A 128 -21.01 -17.36 -20.94
N VAL A 129 -21.04 -16.61 -19.84
CA VAL A 129 -19.96 -16.55 -18.85
C VAL A 129 -19.74 -17.91 -18.16
N ALA A 130 -20.81 -18.64 -17.86
CA ALA A 130 -20.71 -20.00 -17.30
C ALA A 130 -20.02 -20.97 -18.26
N VAL A 131 -20.28 -20.88 -19.57
CA VAL A 131 -19.60 -21.70 -20.58
C VAL A 131 -18.10 -21.44 -20.61
N PHE A 132 -17.66 -20.17 -20.57
CA PHE A 132 -16.23 -19.84 -20.51
C PHE A 132 -15.58 -20.34 -19.22
N ASN A 133 -16.24 -20.18 -18.08
CA ASN A 133 -15.71 -20.64 -16.79
C ASN A 133 -15.56 -22.17 -16.75
N LEU A 134 -16.56 -22.91 -17.24
CA LEU A 134 -16.49 -24.38 -17.35
C LEU A 134 -15.42 -24.87 -18.34
N ALA A 135 -15.11 -24.09 -19.37
CA ALA A 135 -14.09 -24.44 -20.36
C ALA A 135 -12.67 -24.01 -19.95
N SER A 136 -12.53 -23.16 -18.93
CA SER A 136 -11.26 -22.61 -18.47
C SER A 136 -10.51 -23.64 -17.61
N PRO A 137 -9.24 -23.98 -17.93
CA PRO A 137 -8.43 -24.86 -17.09
C PRO A 137 -7.87 -24.16 -15.85
N TYR A 138 -8.10 -22.85 -15.70
CA TYR A 138 -7.46 -22.02 -14.68
C TYR A 138 -8.39 -21.70 -13.50
N THR A 139 -9.70 -21.90 -13.63
CA THR A 139 -10.72 -21.46 -12.67
C THR A 139 -11.57 -22.62 -12.19
N GLN A 140 -12.17 -22.44 -11.00
CA GLN A 140 -13.19 -23.35 -10.50
C GLN A 140 -14.58 -22.77 -10.76
N PHE A 141 -15.54 -23.67 -11.01
CA PHE A 141 -16.91 -23.26 -11.27
C PHE A 141 -17.75 -23.34 -9.99
N SER A 142 -18.27 -22.20 -9.56
CA SER A 142 -19.25 -22.10 -8.47
C SER A 142 -20.54 -21.48 -8.99
N LEU A 143 -21.67 -22.17 -8.81
CA LEU A 143 -22.96 -21.74 -9.35
C LEU A 143 -23.64 -20.66 -8.50
N ALA A 144 -23.47 -20.70 -7.18
CA ALA A 144 -24.18 -19.81 -6.26
C ALA A 144 -23.92 -18.30 -6.53
N PRO A 145 -22.68 -17.85 -6.80
CA PRO A 145 -22.40 -16.44 -7.11
C PRO A 145 -23.21 -15.88 -8.28
N TYR A 146 -23.51 -16.70 -9.31
CA TYR A 146 -24.31 -16.26 -10.47
C TYR A 146 -25.71 -15.78 -10.04
N PHE A 147 -26.34 -16.48 -9.10
CA PHE A 147 -27.66 -16.10 -8.59
C PHE A 147 -27.57 -14.90 -7.64
N TYR A 148 -26.62 -14.92 -6.70
CA TYR A 148 -26.48 -13.83 -5.73
C TYR A 148 -26.22 -12.49 -6.42
N TYR A 149 -25.27 -12.44 -7.35
CA TYR A 149 -24.95 -11.19 -8.05
C TYR A 149 -26.11 -10.71 -8.92
N PHE A 150 -26.84 -11.61 -9.57
CA PHE A 150 -28.02 -11.23 -10.35
C PHE A 150 -29.07 -10.50 -9.48
N PHE A 151 -29.40 -11.05 -8.31
CA PHE A 151 -30.40 -10.47 -7.43
C PHE A 151 -29.91 -9.23 -6.68
N LEU A 152 -28.64 -9.17 -6.31
CA LEU A 152 -28.08 -8.03 -5.55
C LEU A 152 -27.75 -6.85 -6.46
N ILE A 153 -27.23 -7.10 -7.66
CA ILE A 153 -26.78 -6.04 -8.58
C ILE A 153 -27.93 -5.65 -9.52
N SER A 154 -28.36 -6.55 -10.39
CA SER A 154 -29.23 -6.21 -11.52
C SER A 154 -30.65 -5.81 -11.09
N LEU A 155 -31.30 -6.58 -10.22
CA LEU A 155 -32.71 -6.36 -9.87
C LEU A 155 -32.97 -4.97 -9.22
N PRO A 156 -32.28 -4.56 -8.14
CA PRO A 156 -32.52 -3.25 -7.51
C PRO A 156 -32.11 -2.08 -8.42
N THR A 157 -31.02 -2.22 -9.18
CA THR A 157 -30.58 -1.17 -10.12
C THR A 157 -31.64 -0.93 -11.21
N LEU A 158 -32.16 -2.00 -11.82
CA LEU A 158 -33.18 -1.90 -12.87
C LEU A 158 -34.48 -1.29 -12.35
N ILE A 159 -34.97 -1.75 -11.19
CA ILE A 159 -36.20 -1.22 -10.59
C ILE A 159 -36.04 0.26 -10.25
N PHE A 160 -34.90 0.65 -9.69
CA PHE A 160 -34.62 2.04 -9.38
C PHE A 160 -34.56 2.92 -10.62
N ILE A 161 -33.71 2.59 -11.60
CA ILE A 161 -33.49 3.47 -12.76
C ILE A 161 -34.73 3.57 -13.65
N LEU A 162 -35.49 2.47 -13.82
CA LEU A 162 -36.75 2.49 -14.56
C LEU A 162 -37.80 3.33 -13.81
N GLY A 163 -37.98 3.08 -12.51
CA GLY A 163 -38.94 3.84 -11.70
C GLY A 163 -38.62 5.32 -11.66
N PHE A 164 -37.37 5.67 -11.35
CA PHE A 164 -36.91 7.05 -11.31
C PHE A 164 -37.05 7.74 -12.66
N SER A 165 -36.68 7.07 -13.76
CA SER A 165 -36.84 7.64 -15.10
C SER A 165 -38.31 7.84 -15.48
N PHE A 166 -39.20 6.91 -15.15
CA PHE A 166 -40.63 7.07 -15.41
C PHE A 166 -41.21 8.24 -14.62
N PHE A 167 -40.86 8.36 -13.34
CA PHE A 167 -41.28 9.46 -12.48
C PHE A 167 -40.79 10.81 -13.04
N LEU A 168 -39.50 10.91 -13.36
CA LEU A 168 -38.90 12.14 -13.87
C LEU A 168 -39.55 12.58 -15.19
N MET A 169 -39.83 11.63 -16.08
CA MET A 169 -40.49 11.91 -17.35
C MET A 169 -41.96 12.36 -17.16
N SER A 170 -42.67 11.82 -16.15
CA SER A 170 -44.02 12.29 -15.77
C SER A 170 -44.02 13.72 -15.21
N VAL A 171 -42.98 14.11 -14.47
CA VAL A 171 -42.85 15.44 -13.84
C VAL A 171 -42.34 16.50 -14.83
N ILE A 172 -41.21 16.25 -15.50
CA ILE A 172 -40.53 17.23 -16.37
C ILE A 172 -41.26 17.40 -17.70
N LYS A 173 -41.90 16.33 -18.21
CA LYS A 173 -42.60 16.30 -19.51
C LYS A 173 -41.73 16.71 -20.71
N ASN A 174 -40.41 16.74 -20.56
CA ASN A 174 -39.43 17.00 -21.62
C ASN A 174 -38.39 15.87 -21.65
N GLN A 175 -38.36 15.16 -22.79
CA GLN A 175 -37.51 14.00 -23.00
C GLN A 175 -36.02 14.34 -22.94
N ALA A 176 -35.60 15.43 -23.60
CA ALA A 176 -34.20 15.81 -23.69
C ALA A 176 -33.65 16.20 -22.31
N VAL A 177 -34.42 16.98 -21.54
CA VAL A 177 -34.02 17.41 -20.18
C VAL A 177 -33.95 16.21 -19.23
N THR A 178 -34.96 15.33 -19.26
CA THR A 178 -34.99 14.10 -18.45
C THR A 178 -33.76 13.22 -18.78
N PHE A 179 -33.45 13.07 -20.06
CA PHE A 179 -32.31 12.28 -20.52
C PHE A 179 -30.96 12.85 -20.05
N VAL A 180 -30.76 14.18 -20.17
CA VAL A 180 -29.55 14.85 -19.69
C VAL A 180 -29.37 14.70 -18.18
N ILE A 181 -30.45 14.82 -17.40
CA ILE A 181 -30.40 14.65 -15.94
C ILE A 181 -30.03 13.20 -15.57
N LEU A 182 -30.64 12.20 -16.21
CA LEU A 182 -30.37 10.79 -15.91
C LEU A 182 -28.96 10.38 -16.33
N LEU A 183 -28.49 10.79 -17.50
CA LEU A 183 -27.09 10.60 -17.89
C LEU A 183 -26.13 11.34 -16.97
N GLY A 184 -26.49 12.55 -16.55
CA GLY A 184 -25.72 13.32 -15.57
C GLY A 184 -25.62 12.61 -14.23
N TYR A 185 -26.70 11.98 -13.76
CA TYR A 185 -26.71 11.17 -12.54
C TYR A 185 -25.88 9.89 -12.68
N ILE A 186 -25.96 9.17 -13.81
CA ILE A 186 -25.09 8.03 -14.12
C ILE A 186 -23.61 8.47 -14.11
N ALA A 187 -23.28 9.57 -14.79
CA ALA A 187 -21.91 10.07 -14.83
C ALA A 187 -21.43 10.53 -13.44
N ALA A 188 -22.28 11.19 -12.66
CA ALA A 188 -21.95 11.62 -11.30
C ALA A 188 -21.72 10.43 -10.36
N THR A 189 -22.52 9.37 -10.46
CA THR A 189 -22.33 8.16 -9.62
C THR A 189 -21.05 7.41 -9.99
N LEU A 190 -20.77 7.25 -11.28
CA LEU A 190 -19.55 6.58 -11.77
C LEU A 190 -18.25 7.36 -11.47
N PHE A 191 -18.27 8.69 -11.62
CA PHE A 191 -17.05 9.48 -11.61
C PHE A 191 -16.91 10.45 -10.43
N TYR A 192 -17.99 10.84 -9.74
CA TYR A 192 -17.93 11.90 -8.74
C TYR A 192 -18.31 11.44 -7.32
N LEU A 193 -19.44 10.75 -7.18
CA LEU A 193 -20.02 10.41 -5.87
C LEU A 193 -19.34 9.21 -5.22
N GLN A 194 -18.86 8.23 -6.00
CA GLN A 194 -18.01 7.11 -5.54
C GLN A 194 -18.28 6.61 -4.10
N ASN A 195 -17.38 6.92 -3.16
CA ASN A 195 -17.44 6.55 -1.75
C ASN A 195 -18.04 7.63 -0.83
N ILE A 196 -18.47 8.79 -1.38
CA ILE A 196 -19.03 9.89 -0.60
C ILE A 196 -20.28 9.41 0.16
N TYR A 197 -20.35 9.72 1.46
CA TYR A 197 -21.37 9.22 2.40
C TYR A 197 -21.47 7.70 2.40
N HIS A 198 -20.33 7.01 2.50
CA HIS A 198 -20.24 5.56 2.63
C HIS A 198 -20.99 4.81 1.52
N TYR A 199 -20.77 5.19 0.26
CA TYR A 199 -21.40 4.58 -0.93
C TYR A 199 -22.92 4.78 -1.03
N LEU A 200 -23.53 5.63 -0.20
CA LEU A 200 -24.99 5.77 -0.16
C LEU A 200 -25.59 6.04 -1.53
N PHE A 201 -24.94 6.86 -2.37
CA PHE A 201 -25.42 7.25 -3.69
C PHE A 201 -25.10 6.27 -4.84
N ASP A 202 -24.45 5.14 -4.54
CA ASP A 202 -24.05 4.15 -5.53
C ASP A 202 -25.20 3.16 -5.88
N TYR A 203 -26.22 3.64 -6.58
CA TYR A 203 -27.38 2.81 -6.95
C TYR A 203 -27.03 1.59 -7.82
N MET A 204 -25.88 1.59 -8.49
CA MET A 204 -25.41 0.52 -9.37
C MET A 204 -24.63 -0.57 -8.64
N ALA A 205 -24.27 -0.35 -7.37
CA ALA A 205 -23.28 -1.16 -6.65
C ALA A 205 -21.94 -1.24 -7.43
N PHE A 206 -21.52 -0.09 -7.99
CA PHE A 206 -20.30 0.04 -8.78
C PHE A 206 -19.05 0.16 -7.88
N HIS A 207 -19.14 0.94 -6.80
CA HIS A 207 -18.08 1.12 -5.82
C HIS A 207 -18.32 0.30 -4.54
N LEU A 208 -19.53 -0.22 -4.33
CA LEU A 208 -19.83 -1.09 -3.20
C LEU A 208 -18.97 -2.38 -3.28
N PRO A 209 -18.19 -2.70 -2.23
CA PRO A 209 -17.44 -3.95 -2.22
C PRO A 209 -18.39 -5.14 -2.08
N MET A 210 -18.27 -6.07 -3.03
CA MET A 210 -19.24 -7.14 -3.26
C MET A 210 -18.52 -8.46 -3.57
N THR A 211 -17.28 -8.63 -3.11
CA THR A 211 -16.54 -9.88 -3.36
C THR A 211 -17.13 -11.02 -2.53
N PHE A 212 -17.44 -12.13 -3.20
CA PHE A 212 -17.94 -13.35 -2.58
C PHE A 212 -16.79 -14.34 -2.39
N SER A 213 -16.60 -14.83 -1.17
CA SER A 213 -15.59 -15.83 -0.81
C SER A 213 -16.21 -17.22 -0.72
N ASP A 214 -15.50 -18.25 -1.16
CA ASP A 214 -15.91 -19.64 -1.00
C ASP A 214 -15.82 -20.13 0.47
N PHE A 215 -15.14 -19.38 1.35
CA PHE A 215 -15.12 -19.65 2.79
C PHE A 215 -16.37 -19.15 3.52
N VAL A 216 -16.78 -17.90 3.28
CA VAL A 216 -17.75 -17.18 4.14
C VAL A 216 -18.85 -16.45 3.35
N GLY A 217 -18.83 -16.50 2.02
CA GLY A 217 -19.74 -15.74 1.18
C GLY A 217 -19.43 -14.24 1.18
N PHE A 218 -20.43 -13.40 1.43
CA PHE A 218 -20.26 -11.94 1.53
C PHE A 218 -19.84 -11.51 2.94
N GLY A 219 -18.89 -10.58 3.05
CA GLY A 219 -18.41 -10.09 4.35
C GLY A 219 -19.47 -9.32 5.14
N PHE A 220 -20.20 -8.42 4.45
CA PHE A 220 -21.22 -7.55 5.07
C PHE A 220 -22.60 -7.72 4.41
N LEU A 221 -23.11 -8.95 4.33
CA LEU A 221 -24.39 -9.24 3.66
C LEU A 221 -25.57 -8.39 4.17
N LYS A 222 -25.63 -8.12 5.49
CA LYS A 222 -26.70 -7.31 6.10
C LYS A 222 -26.69 -5.88 5.54
N ASP A 223 -25.53 -5.24 5.48
CA ASP A 223 -25.39 -3.87 5.00
C ASP A 223 -25.60 -3.79 3.49
N ILE A 224 -25.13 -4.79 2.74
CA ILE A 224 -25.42 -4.96 1.32
C ILE A 224 -26.95 -5.02 1.10
N LEU A 225 -27.67 -5.86 1.85
CA LEU A 225 -29.13 -5.99 1.70
C LEU A 225 -29.87 -4.70 2.08
N ILE A 226 -29.44 -3.99 3.12
CA ILE A 226 -30.00 -2.68 3.48
C ILE A 226 -29.79 -1.70 2.32
N HIS A 227 -28.56 -1.59 1.82
CA HIS A 227 -28.20 -0.67 0.73
C HIS A 227 -28.98 -0.98 -0.56
N ARG A 228 -29.03 -2.25 -0.96
CA ARG A 228 -29.81 -2.68 -2.13
C ARG A 228 -31.31 -2.51 -1.91
N GLY A 229 -31.77 -2.67 -0.68
CA GLY A 229 -33.14 -2.39 -0.25
C GLY A 229 -33.56 -0.93 -0.45
N ILE A 230 -32.66 0.03 -0.17
CA ILE A 230 -32.90 1.48 -0.41
C ILE A 230 -33.38 1.69 -1.85
N TYR A 231 -32.57 1.25 -2.81
CA TYR A 231 -32.83 1.47 -4.23
C TYR A 231 -34.01 0.69 -4.76
N PHE A 232 -34.19 -0.54 -4.29
CA PHE A 232 -35.36 -1.35 -4.63
C PHE A 232 -36.66 -0.65 -4.21
N PHE A 233 -36.76 -0.21 -2.95
CA PHE A 233 -37.98 0.43 -2.45
C PHE A 233 -38.18 1.84 -2.99
N LEU A 234 -37.13 2.65 -3.16
CA LEU A 234 -37.24 3.94 -3.85
C LEU A 234 -37.74 3.77 -5.28
N GLY A 235 -37.23 2.78 -6.02
CA GLY A 235 -37.70 2.47 -7.37
C GLY A 235 -39.19 2.10 -7.41
N LEU A 236 -39.65 1.23 -6.52
CA LEU A 236 -41.07 0.88 -6.38
C LEU A 236 -41.93 2.10 -6.02
N GLY A 237 -41.43 2.97 -5.13
CA GLY A 237 -42.07 4.24 -4.79
C GLY A 237 -42.24 5.16 -6.00
N PHE A 238 -41.20 5.34 -6.81
CA PHE A 238 -41.25 6.13 -8.03
C PHE A 238 -42.21 5.54 -9.08
N ILE A 239 -42.23 4.21 -9.25
CA ILE A 239 -43.22 3.54 -10.13
C ILE A 239 -44.64 3.84 -9.67
N GLY A 240 -44.90 3.80 -8.35
CA GLY A 240 -46.19 4.16 -7.77
C GLY A 240 -46.57 5.63 -8.03
N LEU A 241 -45.62 6.56 -7.90
CA LEU A 241 -45.84 7.98 -8.24
C LEU A 241 -46.12 8.18 -9.73
N THR A 242 -45.44 7.46 -10.62
CA THR A 242 -45.72 7.48 -12.06
C THR A 242 -47.17 7.08 -12.34
N ILE A 243 -47.68 6.02 -11.70
CA ILE A 243 -49.07 5.56 -11.86
C ILE A 243 -50.06 6.69 -11.54
N MET A 244 -49.77 7.50 -10.53
CA MET A 244 -50.61 8.62 -10.12
C MET A 244 -50.54 9.82 -11.06
N LEU A 245 -49.36 10.13 -11.58
CA LEU A 245 -49.13 11.30 -12.43
C LEU A 245 -49.53 11.07 -13.89
N LEU A 246 -49.75 9.82 -14.30
CA LEU A 246 -50.12 9.48 -15.67
C LEU A 246 -51.54 9.97 -16.01
N GLN A 247 -51.63 10.94 -16.91
CA GLN A 247 -52.90 11.52 -17.37
C GLN A 247 -53.47 10.70 -18.56
N ARG A 248 -54.01 9.50 -18.28
CA ARG A 248 -54.62 8.64 -19.32
C ARG A 248 -56.10 8.31 -19.03
N LEU A 249 -56.39 7.52 -17.98
CA LEU A 249 -57.76 7.17 -17.58
C LEU A 249 -57.96 7.46 -16.07
N PRO A 250 -59.13 8.01 -15.65
CA PRO A 250 -59.40 8.26 -14.24
C PRO A 250 -59.44 6.93 -13.47
N GLN A 251 -58.52 6.79 -12.50
CA GLN A 251 -58.54 5.65 -11.60
C GLN A 251 -59.75 5.72 -10.65
N SER A 252 -60.22 4.57 -10.18
CA SER A 252 -61.19 4.57 -9.08
C SER A 252 -60.57 5.28 -7.86
N PRO A 253 -61.37 5.99 -7.05
CA PRO A 253 -60.85 6.70 -5.87
C PRO A 253 -60.08 5.77 -4.92
N ILE A 254 -60.48 4.50 -4.83
CA ILE A 254 -59.86 3.47 -4.01
C ILE A 254 -58.47 3.09 -4.57
N ILE A 255 -58.35 2.84 -5.88
CA ILE A 255 -57.06 2.49 -6.52
C ILE A 255 -56.09 3.68 -6.43
N ARG A 256 -56.58 4.90 -6.58
CA ARG A 256 -55.76 6.11 -6.44
C ARG A 256 -55.22 6.28 -5.01
N LYS A 257 -56.08 6.14 -3.99
CA LYS A 257 -55.68 6.22 -2.58
C LYS A 257 -54.71 5.10 -2.20
N THR A 258 -55.00 3.86 -2.59
CA THR A 258 -54.13 2.70 -2.29
C THR A 258 -52.76 2.84 -2.96
N THR A 259 -52.71 3.24 -4.24
CA THR A 259 -51.43 3.49 -4.94
C THR A 259 -50.62 4.60 -4.27
N LEU A 260 -51.27 5.69 -3.84
CA LEU A 260 -50.59 6.76 -3.09
C LEU A 260 -50.00 6.24 -1.77
N VAL A 261 -50.80 5.50 -1.00
CA VAL A 261 -50.35 4.91 0.28
C VAL A 261 -49.16 3.98 0.03
N PHE A 262 -49.22 3.08 -0.95
CA PHE A 262 -48.10 2.20 -1.28
C PHE A 262 -46.85 2.98 -1.71
N SER A 263 -47.01 4.04 -2.50
CA SER A 263 -45.89 4.89 -2.93
C SER A 263 -45.22 5.56 -1.73
N ILE A 264 -46.01 6.13 -0.82
CA ILE A 264 -45.51 6.76 0.41
C ILE A 264 -44.81 5.74 1.30
N VAL A 265 -45.40 4.55 1.49
CA VAL A 265 -44.81 3.47 2.29
C VAL A 265 -43.46 3.04 1.72
N PHE A 266 -43.37 2.77 0.41
CA PHE A 266 -42.10 2.36 -0.20
C PHE A 266 -41.04 3.46 -0.19
N LEU A 267 -41.41 4.72 -0.43
CA LEU A 267 -40.47 5.83 -0.26
C LEU A 267 -40.00 5.96 1.18
N SER A 268 -40.91 5.87 2.15
CA SER A 268 -40.58 5.93 3.58
C SER A 268 -39.67 4.78 4.01
N LEU A 269 -39.89 3.57 3.49
CA LEU A 269 -39.01 2.42 3.70
C LEU A 269 -37.63 2.66 3.08
N GLY A 270 -37.56 3.18 1.85
CA GLY A 270 -36.29 3.52 1.19
C GLY A 270 -35.49 4.55 1.98
N PHE A 271 -36.12 5.65 2.38
CA PHE A 271 -35.49 6.67 3.24
C PHE A 271 -35.14 6.15 4.64
N GLY A 272 -36.01 5.33 5.24
CA GLY A 272 -35.77 4.71 6.55
C GLY A 272 -34.58 3.74 6.53
N LEU A 273 -34.42 2.95 5.46
CA LEU A 273 -33.23 2.13 5.26
C LEU A 273 -31.97 2.98 5.04
N GLY A 274 -32.07 4.09 4.30
CA GLY A 274 -30.96 5.04 4.13
C GLY A 274 -30.52 5.68 5.44
N PHE A 275 -31.48 6.07 6.28
CA PHE A 275 -31.22 6.57 7.63
C PHE A 275 -30.56 5.48 8.49
N LYS A 276 -31.14 4.27 8.53
CA LYS A 276 -30.58 3.14 9.28
C LYS A 276 -29.15 2.81 8.85
N TYR A 277 -28.87 2.83 7.54
CA TYR A 277 -27.54 2.59 7.00
C TYR A 277 -26.51 3.59 7.54
N ILE A 278 -26.82 4.90 7.49
CA ILE A 278 -25.93 5.94 8.06
C ILE A 278 -25.84 5.83 9.58
N SER A 279 -26.97 5.61 10.27
CA SER A 279 -26.99 5.51 11.74
C SER A 279 -26.15 4.35 12.25
N ASN A 280 -26.15 3.19 11.57
CA ASN A 280 -25.29 2.06 11.92
C ASN A 280 -23.81 2.43 11.82
N ILE A 281 -23.41 3.15 10.77
CA ILE A 281 -22.02 3.56 10.58
C ILE A 281 -21.59 4.55 11.67
N ASN A 282 -22.43 5.56 11.93
CA ASN A 282 -22.17 6.54 13.00
C ASN A 282 -22.12 5.88 14.39
N ALA A 283 -22.95 4.86 14.63
CA ALA A 283 -22.93 4.12 15.89
C ALA A 283 -21.60 3.38 16.08
N ASN A 284 -21.08 2.73 15.03
CA ASN A 284 -19.77 2.07 15.05
C ASN A 284 -18.64 3.08 15.33
N ASP A 285 -18.67 4.26 14.70
CA ASP A 285 -17.65 5.30 14.91
C ASP A 285 -17.71 5.90 16.33
N ASN A 286 -18.90 6.07 16.90
CA ASN A 286 -19.08 6.49 18.29
C ASN A 286 -18.58 5.42 19.27
N HIS A 287 -18.83 4.15 18.99
CA HIS A 287 -18.36 3.04 19.84
C HIS A 287 -16.83 2.94 19.83
N ARG A 288 -16.19 3.14 18.67
CA ARG A 288 -14.73 3.26 18.55
C ARG A 288 -14.17 4.38 19.42
N THR A 289 -14.79 5.56 19.36
CA THR A 289 -14.40 6.72 20.19
C THR A 289 -14.53 6.39 21.69
N LEU A 290 -15.63 5.78 22.11
CA LEU A 290 -15.83 5.35 23.50
C LEU A 290 -14.74 4.38 23.98
N MET A 291 -14.41 3.37 23.17
CA MET A 291 -13.36 2.40 23.51
C MET A 291 -11.97 3.06 23.59
N LEU A 292 -11.69 4.02 22.70
CA LEU A 292 -10.45 4.79 22.72
C LEU A 292 -10.33 5.67 23.98
N GLU A 293 -11.40 6.39 24.34
CA GLU A 293 -11.47 7.19 25.58
C GLU A 293 -11.23 6.33 26.82
N LEU A 294 -11.81 5.11 26.82
CA LEU A 294 -11.63 4.18 27.92
C LEU A 294 -10.19 3.65 28.01
N ASN A 295 -9.55 3.37 26.88
CA ASN A 295 -8.13 3.01 26.86
C ASN A 295 -7.25 4.17 27.37
N ASN A 296 -7.50 5.40 26.92
CA ASN A 296 -6.77 6.59 27.38
C ASN A 296 -6.85 6.78 28.89
N LYS A 297 -8.02 6.56 29.50
CA LYS A 297 -8.23 6.60 30.95
C LYS A 297 -7.29 5.67 31.72
N TYR A 298 -6.95 4.50 31.17
CA TYR A 298 -6.09 3.50 31.83
C TYR A 298 -4.67 3.41 31.22
N ALA A 299 -4.29 4.32 30.33
CA ALA A 299 -3.00 4.26 29.62
C ALA A 299 -1.78 4.39 30.54
N ALA A 300 -1.93 5.11 31.66
CA ALA A 300 -0.88 5.27 32.67
C ALA A 300 -0.84 4.13 33.71
N THR A 301 -1.80 3.19 33.69
CA THR A 301 -1.88 2.12 34.68
C THR A 301 -0.74 1.11 34.47
N PRO A 302 -0.01 0.71 35.53
CA PRO A 302 1.04 -0.28 35.40
C PRO A 302 0.52 -1.62 34.87
N LYS A 303 1.23 -2.19 33.89
CA LYS A 303 0.84 -3.43 33.22
C LYS A 303 1.43 -4.65 33.93
N VAL A 304 0.57 -5.61 34.25
CA VAL A 304 0.97 -6.95 34.74
C VAL A 304 1.55 -7.79 33.61
N ASN A 305 2.44 -8.73 33.91
CA ASN A 305 2.96 -9.68 32.93
C ASN A 305 2.14 -10.97 32.95
N VAL A 306 1.74 -11.50 31.80
CA VAL A 306 1.14 -12.83 31.69
C VAL A 306 2.27 -13.86 31.58
N LYS A 307 2.47 -14.67 32.61
CA LYS A 307 3.50 -15.72 32.61
C LYS A 307 3.02 -16.95 31.85
N LYS A 308 1.78 -17.37 32.12
CA LYS A 308 1.14 -18.55 31.52
C LYS A 308 -0.32 -18.25 31.16
N CYS A 309 -0.80 -18.83 30.06
CA CYS A 309 -2.20 -18.77 29.65
C CYS A 309 -2.61 -20.11 29.03
N ASP A 310 -3.43 -20.88 29.74
CA ASP A 310 -4.08 -22.08 29.22
C ASP A 310 -5.49 -21.71 28.72
N LEU A 311 -5.74 -21.95 27.43
CA LEU A 311 -6.99 -21.59 26.75
C LEU A 311 -7.80 -22.84 26.40
N VAL A 312 -9.09 -22.84 26.73
CA VAL A 312 -10.05 -23.85 26.27
C VAL A 312 -11.14 -23.14 25.48
N ILE A 313 -11.26 -23.44 24.19
CA ILE A 313 -12.15 -22.74 23.27
C ILE A 313 -13.10 -23.73 22.61
N GLU A 314 -14.39 -23.44 22.65
CA GLU A 314 -15.40 -24.15 21.86
C GLU A 314 -15.98 -23.21 20.80
N HIS A 315 -15.87 -23.63 19.54
CA HIS A 315 -16.49 -22.95 18.40
C HIS A 315 -17.84 -23.60 18.08
N LYS A 316 -18.92 -22.82 18.18
CA LYS A 316 -20.29 -23.30 17.92
C LYS A 316 -21.16 -22.21 17.29
N GLY A 317 -21.64 -22.47 16.08
CA GLY A 317 -22.51 -21.53 15.36
C GLY A 317 -21.77 -20.26 14.97
N GLU A 318 -22.31 -19.09 15.33
CA GLU A 318 -21.70 -17.77 15.05
C GLU A 318 -20.94 -17.18 16.25
N GLY A 319 -20.56 -18.01 17.22
CA GLY A 319 -19.86 -17.55 18.42
C GLY A 319 -18.85 -18.57 18.98
N ILE A 320 -18.10 -18.12 19.98
CA ILE A 320 -17.19 -18.93 20.77
C ILE A 320 -17.60 -18.93 22.24
N THR A 321 -17.26 -20.02 22.94
CA THR A 321 -17.13 -20.02 24.40
C THR A 321 -15.68 -20.28 24.76
N GLY A 322 -15.16 -19.58 25.76
CA GLY A 322 -13.77 -19.62 26.13
C GLY A 322 -13.56 -19.67 27.64
N GLU A 323 -12.54 -20.39 28.05
CA GLU A 323 -11.98 -20.34 29.40
C GLU A 323 -10.48 -20.04 29.28
N ALA A 324 -10.02 -19.00 29.97
CA ALA A 324 -8.61 -18.63 30.08
C ALA A 324 -8.16 -18.80 31.53
N ASP A 325 -7.26 -19.75 31.77
CA ASP A 325 -6.59 -19.96 33.05
C ASP A 325 -5.20 -19.31 32.98
N MET A 326 -5.00 -18.24 33.75
CA MET A 326 -3.87 -17.34 33.60
C MET A 326 -3.07 -17.20 34.89
N ILE A 327 -1.74 -17.17 34.75
CA ILE A 327 -0.82 -16.79 35.82
C ILE A 327 -0.28 -15.40 35.51
N LEU A 328 -0.69 -14.42 36.32
CA LEU A 328 -0.30 -13.02 36.20
C LEU A 328 0.84 -12.72 37.18
N THR A 329 1.92 -12.09 36.74
CA THR A 329 3.08 -11.74 37.57
C THR A 329 3.29 -10.24 37.59
N ASN A 330 3.44 -9.66 38.78
CA ASN A 330 3.80 -8.26 38.92
C ASN A 330 5.32 -8.08 38.73
N LEU A 331 5.75 -7.59 37.56
CA LEU A 331 7.16 -7.26 37.29
C LEU A 331 7.47 -5.77 37.51
N THR A 332 6.54 -5.01 38.09
CA THR A 332 6.75 -3.60 38.44
C THR A 332 7.42 -3.49 39.81
N THR A 333 7.92 -2.30 40.16
CA THR A 333 8.57 -2.05 41.45
C THR A 333 7.59 -1.86 42.61
N GLU A 334 6.31 -1.60 42.31
CA GLU A 334 5.29 -1.28 43.32
C GLU A 334 4.21 -2.37 43.39
N PRO A 335 3.55 -2.57 44.55
CA PRO A 335 2.42 -3.49 44.66
C PRO A 335 1.21 -3.03 43.84
N LEU A 336 0.60 -3.94 43.08
CA LEU A 336 -0.58 -3.63 42.24
C LEU A 336 -1.88 -3.90 43.00
N ARG A 337 -2.69 -2.87 43.19
CA ARG A 337 -4.04 -2.99 43.79
C ARG A 337 -5.13 -3.28 42.78
N GLU A 338 -4.89 -2.89 41.53
CA GLU A 338 -5.79 -3.06 40.42
C GLU A 338 -4.98 -3.57 39.23
N ILE A 339 -5.56 -4.52 38.51
CA ILE A 339 -4.96 -5.13 37.32
C ILE A 339 -5.93 -4.93 36.16
N ILE A 340 -5.43 -4.37 35.07
CA ILE A 340 -6.20 -4.13 33.86
C ILE A 340 -5.92 -5.24 32.85
N LEU A 341 -6.97 -5.91 32.41
CA LEU A 341 -6.97 -6.80 31.25
C LEU A 341 -7.90 -6.26 30.17
N THR A 342 -7.65 -6.63 28.92
CA THR A 342 -8.50 -6.33 27.76
C THR A 342 -9.02 -7.61 27.13
N LEU A 343 -10.32 -7.65 26.85
CA LEU A 343 -11.02 -8.68 26.10
C LEU A 343 -12.00 -8.00 25.13
N ASN A 344 -12.26 -8.56 23.95
CA ASN A 344 -13.22 -8.00 23.01
C ASN A 344 -14.59 -7.69 23.69
N PRO A 345 -15.20 -6.52 23.42
CA PRO A 345 -16.43 -6.10 24.12
C PRO A 345 -17.61 -7.06 23.90
N ASP A 346 -17.72 -7.70 22.73
CA ASP A 346 -18.82 -8.65 22.42
C ASP A 346 -18.59 -10.07 22.99
N LEU A 347 -17.45 -10.31 23.63
CA LEU A 347 -17.20 -11.52 24.41
C LEU A 347 -17.60 -11.27 25.86
N GLU A 348 -18.85 -11.55 26.23
CA GLU A 348 -19.39 -11.44 27.59
C GLU A 348 -18.57 -12.31 28.58
N VAL A 349 -18.04 -11.71 29.65
CA VAL A 349 -17.40 -12.44 30.75
C VAL A 349 -18.49 -13.00 31.66
N THR A 350 -18.59 -14.32 31.72
CA THR A 350 -19.61 -15.01 32.50
C THR A 350 -19.16 -15.31 33.93
N ALA A 351 -17.85 -15.50 34.15
CA ALA A 351 -17.30 -15.75 35.47
C ALA A 351 -15.82 -15.38 35.54
N VAL A 352 -15.37 -14.94 36.72
CA VAL A 352 -13.95 -14.79 37.06
C VAL A 352 -13.72 -15.46 38.43
N SER A 353 -12.68 -16.29 38.52
CA SER A 353 -12.21 -16.89 39.77
C SER A 353 -10.80 -16.41 40.09
N GLY A 354 -10.48 -16.22 41.38
CA GLY A 354 -9.16 -15.80 41.86
C GLY A 354 -9.01 -14.30 42.13
N ALA A 355 -9.94 -13.46 41.68
CA ALA A 355 -10.00 -12.03 42.00
C ALA A 355 -11.44 -11.50 41.87
N LYS A 356 -11.73 -10.36 42.51
CA LYS A 356 -12.95 -9.60 42.22
C LYS A 356 -12.79 -8.89 40.89
N PHE A 357 -13.88 -8.72 40.14
CA PHE A 357 -13.82 -8.06 38.84
C PHE A 357 -14.96 -7.06 38.63
N ASP A 358 -14.67 -6.06 37.80
CA ASP A 358 -15.63 -5.13 37.20
C ASP A 358 -15.30 -5.00 35.70
N ARG A 359 -16.33 -4.75 34.88
CA ARG A 359 -16.16 -4.68 33.42
C ARG A 359 -16.80 -3.43 32.84
N GLU A 360 -16.05 -2.74 32.00
CA GLU A 360 -16.48 -1.57 31.25
C GLU A 360 -16.05 -1.80 29.78
N GLN A 361 -17.00 -2.08 28.88
CA GLN A 361 -16.71 -2.41 27.46
C GLN A 361 -15.63 -3.50 27.31
N GLN A 362 -14.47 -3.17 26.74
CA GLN A 362 -13.34 -4.06 26.53
C GLN A 362 -12.47 -4.27 27.79
N ILE A 363 -12.59 -3.41 28.79
CA ILE A 363 -11.71 -3.39 29.97
C ILE A 363 -12.27 -4.27 31.08
N ILE A 364 -11.45 -5.21 31.55
CA ILE A 364 -11.70 -6.02 32.74
C ILE A 364 -10.75 -5.51 33.84
N LYS A 365 -11.33 -4.93 34.89
CA LYS A 365 -10.62 -4.53 36.10
C LYS A 365 -10.65 -5.67 37.08
N LEU A 366 -9.49 -6.14 37.51
CA LEU A 366 -9.34 -7.15 38.55
C LEU A 366 -8.82 -6.48 39.84
N THR A 367 -9.49 -6.75 40.95
CA THR A 367 -9.07 -6.35 42.29
C THR A 367 -8.68 -7.60 43.09
N PRO A 368 -7.38 -7.85 43.29
CA PRO A 368 -6.90 -8.93 44.15
C PRO A 368 -7.33 -8.69 45.61
N ASP A 369 -7.47 -9.76 46.40
CA ASP A 369 -7.87 -9.64 47.83
C ASP A 369 -6.83 -8.89 48.68
N SER A 370 -5.55 -8.97 48.30
CA SER A 370 -4.45 -8.17 48.82
C SER A 370 -3.60 -7.62 47.68
N PRO A 371 -3.02 -6.40 47.80
CA PRO A 371 -2.18 -5.83 46.74
C PRO A 371 -1.08 -6.79 46.29
N LEU A 372 -1.00 -7.07 44.98
CA LEU A 372 -0.06 -8.04 44.41
C LEU A 372 1.38 -7.48 44.53
N PRO A 373 2.25 -8.04 45.40
CA PRO A 373 3.59 -7.51 45.62
C PRO A 373 4.47 -7.63 44.37
N SER A 374 5.56 -6.86 44.30
CA SER A 374 6.56 -7.00 43.24
C SER A 374 7.13 -8.44 43.24
N GLY A 375 7.19 -9.06 42.06
CA GLY A 375 7.53 -10.47 41.87
C GLY A 375 6.42 -11.46 42.25
N GLY A 376 5.29 -11.00 42.81
CA GLY A 376 4.16 -11.83 43.19
C GLY A 376 3.38 -12.35 42.00
N GLU A 377 2.71 -13.51 42.19
CA GLU A 377 1.87 -14.16 41.19
C GLU A 377 0.40 -14.19 41.64
N LEU A 378 -0.50 -14.03 40.68
CA LEU A 378 -1.94 -14.13 40.84
C LEU A 378 -2.50 -15.10 39.79
N ASN A 379 -3.19 -16.14 40.26
CA ASN A 379 -3.89 -17.07 39.39
C ASN A 379 -5.32 -16.60 39.19
N VAL A 380 -5.73 -16.41 37.94
CA VAL A 380 -7.09 -16.04 37.59
C VAL A 380 -7.62 -16.92 36.48
N LYS A 381 -8.88 -17.30 36.61
CA LYS A 381 -9.62 -18.04 35.60
C LYS A 381 -10.78 -17.20 35.12
N ILE A 382 -10.86 -16.95 33.81
CA ILE A 382 -11.86 -16.10 33.18
C ILE A 382 -12.64 -16.94 32.16
N SER A 383 -13.94 -17.06 32.38
CA SER A 383 -14.88 -17.73 31.46
C SER A 383 -15.67 -16.66 30.70
N TYR A 384 -15.82 -16.84 29.39
CA TYR A 384 -16.48 -15.87 28.51
C TYR A 384 -17.17 -16.54 27.32
N ARG A 385 -18.08 -15.82 26.66
CA ARG A 385 -18.78 -16.28 25.46
C ARG A 385 -19.24 -15.12 24.59
N GLY A 386 -19.39 -15.34 23.29
CA GLY A 386 -19.97 -14.35 22.38
C GLY A 386 -19.36 -14.38 20.99
N ALA A 387 -19.46 -13.25 20.30
CA ALA A 387 -18.86 -13.02 18.99
C ALA A 387 -17.72 -11.98 19.10
N ILE A 388 -17.20 -11.54 17.96
CA ILE A 388 -16.18 -10.49 17.90
C ILE A 388 -16.82 -9.20 17.40
N ASP A 389 -16.68 -8.14 18.18
CA ASP A 389 -16.89 -6.78 17.73
C ASP A 389 -15.65 -6.32 16.93
N GLU A 390 -15.83 -6.18 15.62
CA GLU A 390 -14.76 -5.71 14.73
C GLU A 390 -14.50 -4.21 14.87
N THR A 391 -15.42 -3.43 15.46
CA THR A 391 -15.21 -2.00 15.69
C THR A 391 -14.08 -1.76 16.69
N PHE A 392 -13.80 -2.73 17.57
CA PHE A 392 -12.66 -2.70 18.48
C PHE A 392 -11.29 -2.83 17.78
N CYS A 393 -11.23 -3.40 16.58
CA CYS A 393 -9.96 -3.61 15.87
C CYS A 393 -9.42 -2.28 15.31
N TYR A 394 -8.11 -2.10 15.34
CA TYR A 394 -7.38 -0.98 14.75
C TYR A 394 -7.87 0.39 15.23
N LEU A 395 -8.02 0.59 16.54
CA LEU A 395 -8.43 1.88 17.14
C LEU A 395 -7.45 3.02 16.83
N ASP A 396 -6.23 2.71 16.40
CA ASP A 396 -5.19 3.63 15.94
C ASP A 396 -5.42 4.14 14.51
N MET A 397 -6.31 3.52 13.74
CA MET A 397 -6.56 3.89 12.35
C MET A 397 -7.72 4.88 12.23
N THR A 398 -7.49 5.93 11.44
CA THR A 398 -8.56 6.87 11.05
C THR A 398 -9.59 6.19 10.17
N ARG A 399 -10.84 6.69 10.19
CA ARG A 399 -11.92 6.19 9.35
C ARG A 399 -11.54 6.18 7.86
N GLU A 400 -10.93 7.27 7.40
CA GLU A 400 -10.46 7.41 6.02
C GLU A 400 -9.48 6.30 5.64
N ARG A 401 -8.65 5.84 6.57
CA ARG A 401 -7.69 4.75 6.34
C ARG A 401 -8.30 3.37 6.36
N LEU A 402 -9.30 3.16 7.22
CA LEU A 402 -10.11 1.95 7.18
C LEU A 402 -10.88 1.85 5.86
N GLU A 403 -11.38 2.96 5.32
CA GLU A 403 -12.10 3.03 4.06
C GLU A 403 -11.21 3.15 2.81
N LEU A 404 -9.95 3.54 2.98
CA LEU A 404 -8.97 3.74 1.90
C LEU A 404 -8.86 2.46 1.07
N TRP A 405 -9.21 2.54 -0.21
CA TRP A 405 -8.99 1.44 -1.12
C TRP A 405 -7.49 1.15 -1.22
N LEU A 406 -7.06 -0.03 -0.78
CA LEU A 406 -5.76 -0.56 -1.18
C LEU A 406 -5.85 -0.78 -2.69
N ASP A 407 -5.25 0.14 -3.44
CA ASP A 407 -5.54 0.44 -4.84
C ASP A 407 -5.29 -0.75 -5.75
N ARG A 408 -6.33 -1.53 -6.08
CA ARG A 408 -6.31 -2.53 -7.16
C ARG A 408 -7.69 -2.76 -7.77
N GLY A 409 -8.04 -1.95 -8.77
CA GLY A 409 -8.96 -2.30 -9.86
C GLY A 409 -10.38 -2.77 -9.50
N ASN A 410 -11.06 -3.33 -10.50
CA ASN A 410 -12.42 -3.89 -10.37
C ASN A 410 -12.32 -5.25 -9.64
N GLY A 411 -13.03 -5.39 -8.51
CA GLY A 411 -12.94 -6.57 -7.63
C GLY A 411 -12.52 -6.17 -6.22
N ILE A 412 -13.35 -5.36 -5.56
CA ILE A 412 -13.01 -4.87 -4.23
C ILE A 412 -13.57 -5.83 -3.17
N ALA A 413 -12.66 -6.45 -2.43
CA ALA A 413 -13.01 -7.24 -1.27
C ALA A 413 -13.41 -6.31 -0.13
N ASP A 414 -14.47 -6.70 0.58
CA ASP A 414 -14.79 -6.11 1.88
C ASP A 414 -13.57 -6.25 2.80
N LYS A 415 -13.42 -5.33 3.75
CA LYS A 415 -12.37 -5.42 4.77
C LYS A 415 -12.98 -5.94 6.06
N LYS A 416 -12.60 -7.16 6.43
CA LYS A 416 -12.97 -7.81 7.69
C LYS A 416 -11.71 -8.12 8.50
N HIS A 417 -11.84 -8.06 9.81
CA HIS A 417 -10.75 -8.30 10.77
C HIS A 417 -10.93 -9.62 11.53
N ALA A 418 -12.15 -10.17 11.53
CA ALA A 418 -12.45 -11.45 12.16
C ALA A 418 -13.54 -12.21 11.41
N PHE A 419 -13.56 -13.54 11.59
CA PHE A 419 -14.62 -14.39 11.06
C PHE A 419 -15.05 -15.40 12.11
N ILE A 420 -16.36 -15.51 12.34
CA ILE A 420 -16.98 -16.61 13.07
C ILE A 420 -18.28 -16.97 12.34
N THR A 421 -18.28 -18.11 11.67
CA THR A 421 -19.43 -18.72 11.00
C THR A 421 -19.50 -20.20 11.37
N PRO A 422 -20.64 -20.88 11.20
CA PRO A 422 -20.78 -22.28 11.62
C PRO A 422 -19.71 -23.24 11.07
N ASP A 423 -19.15 -22.92 9.89
CA ASP A 423 -18.17 -23.74 9.17
C ASP A 423 -16.76 -23.13 9.11
N TYR A 424 -16.56 -21.90 9.62
CA TYR A 424 -15.28 -21.20 9.51
C TYR A 424 -15.03 -20.21 10.65
N LEU A 425 -13.81 -20.19 11.17
CA LEU A 425 -13.37 -19.23 12.17
C LEU A 425 -11.95 -18.76 11.85
N LEU A 426 -11.70 -17.45 11.96
CA LEU A 426 -10.38 -16.86 11.90
C LEU A 426 -10.29 -15.76 12.95
N LEU A 427 -9.45 -15.99 13.95
CA LEU A 427 -9.20 -15.09 15.07
C LEU A 427 -7.71 -14.83 15.20
N THR A 428 -7.33 -13.55 15.11
CA THR A 428 -5.95 -13.11 15.34
C THR A 428 -5.87 -12.28 16.63
N PRO A 429 -4.68 -12.09 17.21
CA PRO A 429 -4.50 -11.30 18.44
C PRO A 429 -5.14 -9.91 18.43
N GLU A 430 -5.24 -9.26 17.27
CA GLU A 430 -5.89 -7.95 17.12
C GLU A 430 -7.35 -7.95 17.61
N THR A 431 -8.06 -9.07 17.45
CA THR A 431 -9.47 -9.16 17.86
C THR A 431 -9.65 -9.23 19.37
N ARG A 432 -8.58 -9.49 20.14
CA ARG A 432 -8.60 -9.77 21.59
C ARG A 432 -9.61 -10.85 21.95
N TRP A 433 -9.58 -11.96 21.20
CA TRP A 433 -10.43 -13.14 21.40
C TRP A 433 -10.12 -13.93 22.69
N TYR A 434 -9.04 -13.59 23.38
CA TYR A 434 -8.71 -14.03 24.73
C TYR A 434 -8.21 -12.84 25.58
N PRO A 435 -8.30 -12.91 26.92
CA PRO A 435 -7.86 -11.81 27.78
C PRO A 435 -6.36 -11.56 27.67
N THR A 436 -5.98 -10.29 27.55
CA THR A 436 -4.58 -9.85 27.50
C THR A 436 -4.31 -8.75 28.51
N ALA A 437 -3.07 -8.63 28.99
CA ALA A 437 -2.73 -7.63 30.00
C ALA A 437 -2.61 -6.21 29.43
N GLY A 438 -3.09 -5.23 30.20
CA GLY A 438 -3.10 -3.82 29.84
C GLY A 438 -4.23 -3.45 28.87
N ILE A 439 -4.08 -2.29 28.23
CA ILE A 439 -4.98 -1.77 27.18
C ILE A 439 -4.50 -2.15 25.77
N SER A 440 -5.33 -1.92 24.75
CA SER A 440 -4.95 -2.20 23.35
C SER A 440 -4.22 -1.06 22.64
N TYR A 441 -4.77 0.15 22.64
CA TYR A 441 -4.19 1.34 22.00
C TYR A 441 -4.65 2.62 22.71
N SER A 442 -3.76 3.58 22.87
CA SER A 442 -4.06 4.91 23.44
C SER A 442 -3.35 6.00 22.65
N THR A 443 -4.01 7.15 22.51
CA THR A 443 -3.42 8.38 21.97
C THR A 443 -2.49 9.08 22.97
N ASP A 444 -2.57 8.70 24.24
CA ASP A 444 -1.87 9.38 25.34
C ASP A 444 -0.56 8.64 25.65
N GLY A 445 0.47 8.96 24.87
CA GLY A 445 1.80 8.35 24.97
C GLY A 445 1.87 6.90 24.51
N LEU A 446 3.04 6.28 24.67
CA LEU A 446 3.35 4.94 24.12
C LEU A 446 3.73 3.89 25.17
N LYS A 447 3.62 4.20 26.48
CA LYS A 447 4.05 3.27 27.55
C LYS A 447 3.21 2.00 27.65
N TRP A 448 1.96 2.05 27.19
CA TRP A 448 1.07 0.90 27.13
C TRP A 448 1.60 -0.17 26.15
N GLN A 449 2.40 0.24 25.16
CA GLN A 449 2.94 -0.62 24.12
C GLN A 449 4.09 -1.47 24.66
N THR A 450 3.80 -2.73 24.94
CA THR A 450 4.80 -3.71 25.40
C THR A 450 4.43 -5.10 24.91
N THR A 451 5.43 -5.81 24.40
CA THR A 451 5.31 -7.23 24.06
C THR A 451 5.86 -8.07 25.21
N GLN A 452 5.09 -9.06 25.61
CA GLN A 452 5.45 -10.06 26.61
C GLN A 452 5.51 -11.43 25.95
N PHE A 453 6.18 -12.39 26.56
CA PHE A 453 6.27 -13.76 26.07
C PHE A 453 5.71 -14.72 27.12
N SER A 454 4.64 -15.42 26.76
CA SER A 454 3.90 -16.28 27.68
C SER A 454 4.04 -17.75 27.29
N ASP A 455 3.99 -18.62 28.29
CA ASP A 455 3.78 -20.05 28.10
C ASP A 455 2.29 -20.27 27.76
N PHE A 456 2.00 -20.70 26.52
CA PHE A 456 0.65 -20.90 26.03
C PHE A 456 0.31 -22.39 25.92
N HIS A 457 -0.96 -22.71 26.14
CA HIS A 457 -1.59 -23.98 25.81
C HIS A 457 -2.98 -23.70 25.26
N LEU A 458 -3.41 -24.42 24.22
CA LEU A 458 -4.72 -24.19 23.61
C LEU A 458 -5.41 -25.51 23.30
N LYS A 459 -6.58 -25.72 23.90
CA LYS A 459 -7.52 -26.79 23.54
C LYS A 459 -8.70 -26.20 22.77
N VAL A 460 -9.01 -26.79 21.64
CA VAL A 460 -10.08 -26.35 20.74
C VAL A 460 -11.07 -27.47 20.54
N LYS A 461 -12.35 -27.17 20.76
CA LYS A 461 -13.48 -28.02 20.38
C LYS A 461 -14.27 -27.35 19.27
N THR A 462 -14.57 -28.10 18.21
CA THR A 462 -15.38 -27.60 17.10
C THR A 462 -16.25 -28.71 16.50
N THR A 463 -17.09 -28.35 15.53
CA THR A 463 -17.96 -29.28 14.81
C THR A 463 -17.13 -30.37 14.12
N ASN A 464 -17.58 -31.62 14.22
CA ASN A 464 -16.95 -32.75 13.55
C ASN A 464 -16.78 -32.49 12.03
N GLY A 465 -15.58 -32.71 11.51
CA GLY A 465 -15.24 -32.48 10.10
C GLY A 465 -14.50 -31.17 9.83
N LEU A 466 -14.51 -30.22 10.78
CA LEU A 466 -13.65 -29.03 10.72
C LEU A 466 -12.28 -29.32 11.33
N LYS A 467 -11.24 -28.71 10.78
CA LYS A 467 -9.87 -28.76 11.32
C LYS A 467 -9.52 -27.44 11.98
N ALA A 468 -8.98 -27.50 13.19
CA ALA A 468 -8.36 -26.35 13.84
C ALA A 468 -6.87 -26.27 13.52
N ILE A 469 -6.34 -25.06 13.38
CA ILE A 469 -4.92 -24.79 13.15
C ILE A 469 -4.53 -23.60 14.04
N SER A 470 -3.43 -23.77 14.78
CA SER A 470 -2.85 -22.76 15.65
C SER A 470 -1.34 -23.03 15.83
N GLN A 471 -0.67 -22.22 16.65
CA GLN A 471 0.75 -22.34 16.94
C GLN A 471 1.08 -23.57 17.79
N GLY A 472 2.25 -24.17 17.54
CA GLY A 472 2.79 -25.27 18.34
C GLY A 472 2.46 -26.67 17.83
N LYS A 473 2.80 -27.67 18.66
CA LYS A 473 2.54 -29.08 18.36
C LYS A 473 1.06 -29.39 18.50
N ILE A 474 0.44 -29.82 17.40
CA ILE A 474 -0.94 -30.28 17.36
C ILE A 474 -1.05 -31.76 17.75
N THR A 475 -2.05 -32.07 18.56
CA THR A 475 -2.56 -33.42 18.82
C THR A 475 -4.04 -33.43 18.45
N ASP A 476 -4.41 -34.21 17.43
CA ASP A 476 -5.82 -34.43 17.05
C ASP A 476 -6.38 -35.54 17.94
N GLU A 477 -7.27 -35.18 18.86
CA GLU A 477 -7.91 -36.12 19.79
C GLU A 477 -9.15 -36.80 19.17
N GLY A 478 -9.48 -36.47 17.92
CA GLY A 478 -10.69 -36.91 17.24
C GLY A 478 -11.93 -36.15 17.67
N ASN A 479 -13.04 -36.39 16.97
CA ASN A 479 -14.34 -35.76 17.24
C ASN A 479 -14.27 -34.21 17.32
N GLY A 480 -13.47 -33.58 16.45
CA GLY A 480 -13.31 -32.12 16.41
C GLY A 480 -12.63 -31.53 17.65
N SER A 481 -11.86 -32.32 18.40
CA SER A 481 -11.06 -31.87 19.55
C SER A 481 -9.58 -31.83 19.17
N PHE A 482 -8.92 -30.69 19.42
CA PHE A 482 -7.54 -30.45 19.07
C PHE A 482 -6.79 -29.82 20.25
N ASP A 483 -5.60 -30.31 20.55
CA ASP A 483 -4.70 -29.76 21.57
C ASP A 483 -3.44 -29.21 20.90
N PHE A 484 -3.14 -27.94 21.18
CA PHE A 484 -1.95 -27.23 20.72
C PHE A 484 -1.03 -26.90 21.89
N THR A 485 0.20 -27.41 21.80
CA THR A 485 1.26 -27.17 22.78
C THR A 485 2.48 -26.53 22.09
N PRO A 486 2.61 -25.20 22.10
CA PRO A 486 3.83 -24.48 21.71
C PRO A 486 5.07 -24.96 22.46
N GLU A 487 6.18 -25.17 21.75
CA GLU A 487 7.46 -25.56 22.38
C GLU A 487 8.25 -24.39 22.97
N ASN A 488 7.93 -23.17 22.54
CA ASN A 488 8.59 -21.94 22.99
C ASN A 488 7.53 -20.96 23.51
N LYS A 489 7.94 -20.01 24.36
CA LYS A 489 7.08 -18.89 24.73
C LYS A 489 6.73 -18.07 23.51
N LEU A 490 5.47 -17.66 23.42
CA LEU A 490 4.97 -16.88 22.30
C LEU A 490 4.48 -15.52 22.79
N PRO A 491 4.55 -14.48 21.95
CA PRO A 491 3.94 -13.20 22.28
C PRO A 491 2.43 -13.20 22.11
N GLN A 492 1.91 -14.09 21.25
CA GLN A 492 0.53 -14.08 20.83
C GLN A 492 0.11 -15.42 20.20
N MET A 493 -1.19 -15.67 20.14
CA MET A 493 -1.79 -16.84 19.48
C MET A 493 -2.89 -16.43 18.50
N SER A 494 -2.99 -17.18 17.40
CA SER A 494 -4.09 -17.09 16.44
C SER A 494 -4.77 -18.45 16.28
N LEU A 495 -6.06 -18.44 15.94
CA LEU A 495 -6.83 -19.65 15.72
C LEU A 495 -7.56 -19.57 14.39
N VAL A 496 -7.40 -20.62 13.57
CA VAL A 496 -8.18 -20.82 12.35
C VAL A 496 -8.89 -22.16 12.41
N ILE A 497 -10.15 -22.20 12.05
CA ILE A 497 -10.94 -23.42 11.93
C ILE A 497 -11.65 -23.40 10.58
N GLY A 498 -11.62 -24.53 9.86
CA GLY A 498 -12.32 -24.63 8.58
C GLY A 498 -12.22 -26.02 7.94
N ARG A 499 -12.82 -26.16 6.76
CA ARG A 499 -12.77 -27.38 5.94
C ARG A 499 -11.46 -27.47 5.15
N TYR A 500 -10.37 -27.65 5.89
CA TYR A 500 -9.02 -27.56 5.34
C TYR A 500 -8.46 -28.89 4.84
N THR A 501 -7.70 -28.81 3.75
CA THR A 501 -6.75 -29.84 3.33
C THR A 501 -5.33 -29.32 3.56
N THR A 502 -4.46 -30.16 4.15
CA THR A 502 -3.07 -29.81 4.44
C THR A 502 -2.13 -30.76 3.71
N ARG A 503 -1.14 -30.19 3.01
CA ARG A 503 0.01 -30.91 2.47
C ARG A 503 1.25 -30.52 3.27
N SER A 504 2.05 -31.51 3.64
CA SER A 504 3.23 -31.31 4.49
C SER A 504 4.48 -31.88 3.85
N ILE A 505 5.61 -31.24 4.13
CA ILE A 505 6.94 -31.75 3.79
C ILE A 505 7.93 -31.40 4.91
N ASP A 506 8.77 -32.35 5.28
CA ASP A 506 9.85 -32.15 6.24
C ASP A 506 11.15 -31.84 5.49
N VAL A 507 11.77 -30.68 5.79
CA VAL A 507 13.03 -30.27 5.19
C VAL A 507 14.01 -29.89 6.31
N ASP A 508 15.03 -30.74 6.47
CA ASP A 508 15.97 -30.70 7.59
C ASP A 508 15.23 -30.88 8.95
N SER A 509 15.15 -29.84 9.79
CA SER A 509 14.48 -29.89 11.10
C SER A 509 13.14 -29.12 11.15
N ILE A 510 12.63 -28.69 10.00
CA ILE A 510 11.42 -27.84 9.91
C ILE A 510 10.35 -28.55 9.09
N LYS A 511 9.14 -28.63 9.65
CA LYS A 511 7.94 -29.11 8.95
C LYS A 511 7.24 -27.94 8.25
N TYR A 512 7.15 -28.00 6.93
CA TYR A 512 6.44 -27.02 6.11
C TYR A 512 5.04 -27.53 5.80
N ASN A 513 4.02 -26.72 6.05
CA ASN A 513 2.62 -27.05 5.78
C ASN A 513 2.01 -26.03 4.81
N LEU A 514 1.35 -26.53 3.78
CA LEU A 514 0.48 -25.76 2.89
C LEU A 514 -0.96 -26.21 3.15
N THR A 515 -1.76 -25.32 3.73
CA THR A 515 -3.15 -25.57 4.10
C THR A 515 -4.06 -24.67 3.29
N PHE A 516 -5.03 -25.26 2.61
CA PHE A 516 -5.94 -24.58 1.69
C PHE A 516 -7.35 -25.17 1.79
N LEU A 517 -8.35 -24.41 1.36
CA LEU A 517 -9.75 -24.87 1.40
C LEU A 517 -9.89 -26.13 0.54
N GLU A 518 -10.69 -27.10 0.99
CA GLU A 518 -10.95 -28.28 0.18
C GLU A 518 -11.47 -27.89 -1.21
N GLY A 519 -10.81 -28.39 -2.25
CA GLY A 519 -11.06 -27.99 -3.63
C GLY A 519 -10.07 -26.98 -4.18
N HIS A 520 -9.45 -26.10 -3.38
CA HIS A 520 -8.59 -25.00 -3.86
C HIS A 520 -7.16 -25.43 -4.28
N ASN A 521 -7.05 -26.37 -5.23
CA ASN A 521 -5.78 -26.92 -5.72
C ASN A 521 -5.47 -26.53 -7.18
N THR A 522 -5.92 -25.36 -7.64
CA THR A 522 -5.68 -24.84 -9.01
C THR A 522 -4.20 -24.66 -9.36
N PHE A 523 -3.31 -24.64 -8.37
CA PHE A 523 -1.86 -24.59 -8.55
C PHE A 523 -1.23 -25.96 -8.93
N ASP A 524 -1.93 -27.09 -8.70
CA ASP A 524 -1.41 -28.44 -8.97
C ASP A 524 -0.89 -28.66 -10.39
N PRO A 525 -1.55 -28.16 -11.45
CA PRO A 525 -1.08 -28.35 -12.82
C PRO A 525 0.28 -27.70 -13.12
N PHE A 526 0.73 -26.76 -12.28
CA PHE A 526 1.99 -26.02 -12.44
C PHE A 526 3.18 -26.64 -11.70
N PHE A 527 2.95 -27.64 -10.84
CA PHE A 527 3.98 -28.28 -10.01
C PHE A 527 3.93 -29.82 -10.12
N LYS A 528 3.92 -30.34 -11.36
CA LYS A 528 3.84 -31.78 -11.60
C LYS A 528 5.22 -32.45 -11.48
N ILE A 529 6.27 -31.76 -11.89
CA ILE A 529 7.63 -32.29 -12.01
C ILE A 529 8.44 -32.04 -10.73
N LEU A 530 8.19 -30.90 -10.06
CA LEU A 530 9.03 -30.41 -8.96
C LEU A 530 9.01 -31.26 -7.68
N ARG A 531 8.02 -32.15 -7.52
CA ARG A 531 7.68 -32.82 -6.25
C ARG A 531 8.89 -33.46 -5.54
N ASP A 532 9.70 -34.24 -6.26
CA ASP A 532 10.85 -34.94 -5.67
C ASP A 532 12.05 -34.02 -5.36
N SER A 533 12.06 -32.82 -5.96
CA SER A 533 13.09 -31.80 -5.82
C SER A 533 12.69 -30.61 -4.95
N LEU A 534 11.52 -30.65 -4.32
CA LEU A 534 11.08 -29.59 -3.40
C LEU A 534 12.02 -29.39 -2.19
N PRO A 535 12.48 -30.45 -1.47
CA PRO A 535 13.35 -30.27 -0.31
C PRO A 535 14.63 -29.45 -0.56
N PRO A 536 15.46 -29.74 -1.59
CA PRO A 536 16.64 -28.93 -1.85
C PRO A 536 16.32 -27.49 -2.24
N VAL A 537 15.22 -27.24 -2.97
CA VAL A 537 14.81 -25.87 -3.36
C VAL A 537 14.37 -25.06 -2.15
N ILE A 538 13.57 -25.65 -1.25
CA ILE A 538 13.15 -25.00 0.00
C ILE A 538 14.37 -24.72 0.89
N ARG A 539 15.30 -25.68 1.00
CA ARG A 539 16.55 -25.50 1.76
C ARG A 539 17.39 -24.35 1.22
N ASP A 540 17.53 -24.26 -0.10
CA ASP A 540 18.28 -23.19 -0.77
C ASP A 540 17.65 -21.81 -0.53
N LEU A 541 16.33 -21.70 -0.69
CA LEU A 541 15.58 -20.48 -0.39
C LEU A 541 15.74 -20.06 1.08
N ARG A 542 15.59 -21.01 2.02
CA ARG A 542 15.78 -20.75 3.45
C ARG A 542 17.20 -20.28 3.75
N LYS A 543 18.23 -21.03 3.36
CA LYS A 543 19.63 -20.68 3.63
C LYS A 543 20.04 -19.35 3.02
N THR A 544 19.56 -19.06 1.80
CA THR A 544 19.79 -17.77 1.14
C THR A 544 19.18 -16.64 1.95
N TRP A 545 17.95 -16.82 2.46
CA TRP A 545 17.31 -15.83 3.32
C TRP A 545 18.00 -15.68 4.68
N GLU A 546 18.29 -16.79 5.37
CA GLU A 546 18.99 -16.82 6.66
C GLU A 546 20.37 -16.14 6.59
N THR A 547 21.06 -16.25 5.45
CA THR A 547 22.32 -15.53 5.21
C THR A 547 22.11 -14.03 5.11
N LYS A 548 21.01 -13.57 4.49
CA LYS A 548 20.66 -12.14 4.38
C LYS A 548 20.22 -11.55 5.71
N VAL A 549 19.30 -12.21 6.41
CA VAL A 549 18.81 -11.74 7.73
C VAL A 549 19.80 -12.00 8.87
N ARG A 550 20.76 -12.91 8.66
CA ARG A 550 21.77 -13.35 9.65
C ARG A 550 21.20 -14.07 10.87
N PHE A 551 19.94 -14.49 10.81
CA PHE A 551 19.28 -15.29 11.83
C PHE A 551 18.77 -16.59 11.22
N ALA A 552 18.92 -17.69 11.96
CA ALA A 552 18.29 -18.95 11.62
C ALA A 552 16.81 -18.93 12.03
N TYR A 553 15.96 -19.61 11.25
CA TYR A 553 14.55 -19.76 11.59
C TYR A 553 14.41 -20.51 12.93
N PRO A 554 13.71 -19.97 13.94
CA PRO A 554 13.79 -20.48 15.31
C PRO A 554 12.74 -21.56 15.63
N TYR A 555 11.71 -21.73 14.79
CA TYR A 555 10.58 -22.62 15.03
C TYR A 555 10.74 -23.97 14.34
N LYS A 556 10.00 -24.98 14.82
CA LYS A 556 10.03 -26.34 14.26
C LYS A 556 9.07 -26.53 13.08
N ARG A 557 8.23 -25.55 12.79
CA ARG A 557 7.22 -25.61 11.72
C ARG A 557 6.99 -24.26 11.08
N PHE A 558 6.53 -24.29 9.83
CA PHE A 558 6.07 -23.11 9.11
C PHE A 558 4.81 -23.43 8.31
N ASN A 559 3.74 -22.67 8.54
CA ASN A 559 2.43 -22.87 7.94
C ASN A 559 2.12 -21.75 6.93
N LEU A 560 1.74 -22.13 5.72
CA LEU A 560 1.04 -21.27 4.78
C LEU A 560 -0.44 -21.67 4.80
N ILE A 561 -1.32 -20.74 5.16
CA ILE A 561 -2.75 -21.03 5.35
C ILE A 561 -3.56 -20.09 4.48
N GLU A 562 -4.36 -20.65 3.58
CA GLU A 562 -5.34 -19.90 2.80
C GLU A 562 -6.49 -19.42 3.69
N ILE A 563 -6.89 -18.16 3.54
CA ILE A 563 -7.95 -17.51 4.30
C ILE A 563 -8.89 -16.70 3.38
N PRO A 564 -10.11 -16.34 3.83
CA PRO A 564 -11.05 -15.55 3.04
C PRO A 564 -10.41 -14.28 2.46
N VAL A 565 -10.72 -13.97 1.20
CA VAL A 565 -10.20 -12.78 0.52
C VAL A 565 -10.52 -11.46 1.24
N GLN A 566 -11.61 -11.44 2.04
CA GLN A 566 -12.02 -10.25 2.78
C GLN A 566 -11.16 -9.96 4.02
N PHE A 567 -10.30 -10.89 4.46
CA PHE A 567 -9.46 -10.61 5.62
C PHE A 567 -8.46 -9.49 5.30
N CYS A 568 -8.55 -8.40 6.04
CA CYS A 568 -7.69 -7.25 5.90
C CYS A 568 -7.06 -6.95 7.25
N SER A 569 -5.75 -6.76 7.23
CA SER A 569 -4.98 -6.33 8.40
C SER A 569 -4.18 -5.09 8.06
N PHE A 570 -3.99 -4.24 9.06
CA PHE A 570 -3.16 -3.04 8.97
C PHE A 570 -1.91 -3.20 9.82
N THR A 571 -0.82 -2.58 9.40
CA THR A 571 0.41 -2.52 10.20
C THR A 571 0.32 -1.37 11.17
N HIS A 572 0.71 -1.58 12.43
CA HIS A 572 0.79 -0.50 13.42
C HIS A 572 2.10 0.29 13.29
N VAL A 573 2.14 1.50 13.85
CA VAL A 573 3.38 2.31 13.94
C VAL A 573 4.48 1.55 14.70
N TRP A 574 4.10 0.89 15.78
CA TRP A 574 5.00 0.29 16.76
C TRP A 574 5.43 -1.16 16.46
N SER A 575 4.95 -1.75 15.37
CA SER A 575 5.29 -3.11 14.94
C SER A 575 5.38 -3.18 13.42
N GLY A 576 6.44 -3.80 12.90
CA GLY A 576 6.53 -4.14 11.47
C GLY A 576 5.71 -5.38 11.09
N ALA A 577 5.16 -6.11 12.05
CA ALA A 577 4.27 -7.25 11.82
C ALA A 577 2.81 -6.81 11.66
N GLY A 578 2.14 -7.29 10.61
CA GLY A 578 0.68 -7.25 10.47
C GLY A 578 0.07 -8.62 10.77
N GLU A 579 -1.25 -8.68 10.94
CA GLU A 579 -1.93 -9.89 11.40
C GLU A 579 -1.97 -11.02 10.35
N GLN A 580 -1.62 -10.75 9.07
CA GLN A 580 -1.41 -11.81 8.08
C GLN A 580 -0.20 -12.69 8.42
N VAL A 581 0.71 -12.23 9.27
CA VAL A 581 1.86 -13.03 9.73
C VAL A 581 1.72 -13.23 11.23
N GLN A 582 1.74 -14.49 11.64
CA GLN A 582 1.69 -14.90 13.04
C GLN A 582 2.93 -15.74 13.35
N PRO A 583 3.23 -16.03 14.63
CA PRO A 583 4.27 -17.01 14.93
C PRO A 583 3.97 -18.32 14.17
N GLU A 584 5.01 -18.87 13.54
CA GLU A 584 4.97 -20.09 12.72
C GLU A 584 4.09 -20.04 11.45
N THR A 585 3.42 -18.92 11.13
CA THR A 585 2.31 -18.92 10.16
C THR A 585 2.26 -17.66 9.28
N VAL A 586 1.95 -17.84 7.99
CA VAL A 586 1.54 -16.77 7.07
C VAL A 586 0.19 -17.11 6.47
N TYR A 587 -0.74 -16.17 6.58
CA TYR A 587 -2.06 -16.24 5.97
C TYR A 587 -2.03 -15.66 4.56
N LEU A 588 -2.45 -16.46 3.58
CA LEU A 588 -2.51 -16.09 2.17
C LEU A 588 -3.96 -15.90 1.73
N PRO A 589 -4.24 -14.95 0.82
CA PRO A 589 -5.59 -14.69 0.37
C PRO A 589 -6.08 -15.86 -0.49
N GLU A 590 -7.38 -16.12 -0.41
CA GLU A 590 -8.11 -17.11 -1.21
C GLU A 590 -7.69 -17.09 -2.69
N GLY A 591 -7.31 -18.26 -3.21
CA GLY A 591 -6.87 -18.45 -4.59
C GLY A 591 -5.63 -17.66 -5.00
N GLY A 592 -4.92 -17.02 -4.07
CA GLY A 592 -3.86 -16.06 -4.39
C GLY A 592 -4.38 -14.74 -4.95
N PHE A 593 -5.62 -14.33 -4.62
CA PHE A 593 -6.22 -13.09 -5.10
C PHE A 593 -5.32 -11.88 -4.82
N LYS A 594 -5.08 -11.03 -5.84
CA LYS A 594 -4.17 -9.89 -5.77
C LYS A 594 -2.74 -10.25 -5.36
N LEU A 595 -2.32 -11.51 -5.49
CA LEU A 595 -0.95 -11.94 -5.31
C LEU A 595 -0.36 -12.29 -6.68
N ALA A 596 0.26 -11.32 -7.35
CA ALA A 596 0.77 -11.48 -8.72
C ALA A 596 1.74 -12.68 -8.87
N SER A 597 2.52 -12.96 -7.82
CA SER A 597 3.47 -14.07 -7.79
C SER A 597 2.80 -15.45 -7.61
N ALA A 598 1.50 -15.49 -7.30
CA ALA A 598 0.66 -16.69 -7.29
C ALA A 598 -0.09 -16.92 -8.62
N ASN A 599 -0.05 -15.97 -9.57
CA ASN A 599 -0.64 -16.16 -10.90
C ASN A 599 0.26 -17.01 -11.81
N PHE A 600 0.33 -18.31 -11.54
CA PHE A 600 1.19 -19.25 -12.28
C PHE A 600 0.81 -19.37 -13.77
N ALA A 601 -0.46 -19.13 -14.12
CA ALA A 601 -0.92 -19.14 -15.51
C ALA A 601 -0.27 -18.02 -16.34
N GLU A 602 -0.22 -16.80 -15.79
CA GLU A 602 0.45 -15.68 -16.45
C GLU A 602 1.96 -15.88 -16.49
N GLN A 603 2.57 -16.38 -15.42
CA GLN A 603 4.00 -16.69 -15.40
C GLN A 603 4.39 -17.69 -16.48
N LYS A 604 3.56 -18.72 -16.68
CA LYS A 604 3.74 -19.69 -17.76
C LYS A 604 3.70 -19.05 -19.14
N LYS A 605 2.69 -18.21 -19.40
CA LYS A 605 2.56 -17.51 -20.68
C LYS A 605 3.74 -16.54 -20.93
N GLN A 606 4.23 -15.88 -19.89
CA GLN A 606 5.42 -15.02 -19.97
C GLN A 606 6.67 -15.85 -20.31
N ALA A 607 6.88 -16.98 -19.63
CA ALA A 607 8.00 -17.87 -19.88
C ALA A 607 8.01 -18.43 -21.32
N GLU A 608 6.85 -18.86 -21.83
CA GLU A 608 6.69 -19.35 -23.21
C GLU A 608 7.03 -18.27 -24.25
N ARG A 609 6.64 -17.01 -24.01
CA ARG A 609 6.98 -15.89 -24.90
C ARG A 609 8.45 -15.53 -24.88
N SER A 610 9.07 -15.48 -23.70
CA SER A 610 10.49 -15.17 -23.55
C SER A 610 11.38 -16.25 -24.18
N GLY A 611 11.04 -17.53 -24.00
CA GLY A 611 11.77 -18.64 -24.62
C GLY A 611 11.78 -18.59 -26.15
N ASN A 612 10.67 -18.17 -26.76
CA ASN A 612 10.56 -17.99 -28.21
C ASN A 612 11.36 -16.80 -28.76
N HIS A 613 11.71 -15.81 -27.92
CA HIS A 613 12.44 -14.61 -28.34
C HIS A 613 13.96 -14.78 -28.22
N ASP A 614 14.42 -15.49 -27.18
CA ASP A 614 15.85 -15.60 -26.85
C ASP A 614 16.50 -16.92 -27.33
N ASN A 615 15.76 -17.80 -28.01
CA ASN A 615 16.23 -19.11 -28.51
C ASN A 615 16.86 -20.01 -27.42
N GLN A 616 16.47 -19.79 -26.15
CA GLN A 616 16.93 -20.55 -24.98
C GLN A 616 15.83 -21.51 -24.52
N THR A 617 16.14 -22.80 -24.46
CA THR A 617 15.23 -23.82 -23.92
C THR A 617 15.50 -24.03 -22.42
N ILE A 618 14.75 -23.32 -21.57
CA ILE A 618 14.72 -23.60 -20.12
C ILE A 618 14.01 -24.95 -19.92
N SER A 619 14.55 -25.84 -19.09
CA SER A 619 13.90 -27.13 -18.84
C SER A 619 12.54 -26.94 -18.14
N PRO A 620 11.55 -27.83 -18.35
CA PRO A 620 10.27 -27.75 -17.65
C PRO A 620 10.42 -27.75 -16.12
N ARG A 621 11.37 -28.53 -15.59
CA ARG A 621 11.68 -28.56 -14.16
C ARG A 621 12.19 -27.22 -13.65
N GLU A 622 13.20 -26.65 -14.31
CA GLU A 622 13.76 -25.34 -13.94
C GLU A 622 12.69 -24.24 -14.01
N THR A 623 11.74 -24.37 -14.93
CA THR A 623 10.58 -23.48 -15.05
C THR A 623 9.66 -23.57 -13.82
N GLU A 624 9.30 -24.78 -13.36
CA GLU A 624 8.53 -24.95 -12.11
C GLU A 624 9.32 -24.46 -10.87
N GLU A 625 10.63 -24.72 -10.81
CA GLU A 625 11.52 -24.19 -9.76
C GLU A 625 11.49 -22.65 -9.73
N ASN A 626 11.53 -22.01 -10.89
CA ASN A 626 11.49 -20.55 -11.01
C ASN A 626 10.14 -19.98 -10.55
N TYR A 627 9.02 -20.65 -10.82
CA TYR A 627 7.71 -20.23 -10.30
C TYR A 627 7.67 -20.24 -8.77
N LEU A 628 8.14 -21.32 -8.15
CA LEU A 628 8.20 -21.42 -6.68
C LEU A 628 9.14 -20.38 -6.09
N LYS A 629 10.36 -20.24 -6.65
CA LYS A 629 11.33 -19.24 -6.21
C LYS A 629 10.79 -17.83 -6.34
N ARG A 630 10.08 -17.52 -7.44
CA ARG A 630 9.44 -16.20 -7.63
C ARG A 630 8.34 -15.97 -6.61
N PHE A 631 7.46 -16.95 -6.40
CA PHE A 631 6.42 -16.88 -5.37
C PHE A 631 7.03 -16.59 -3.99
N VAL A 632 7.99 -17.38 -3.53
CA VAL A 632 8.60 -17.22 -2.20
C VAL A 632 9.33 -15.87 -2.09
N ASN A 633 10.14 -15.50 -3.07
CA ASN A 633 10.90 -14.25 -3.01
C ASN A 633 9.99 -13.01 -3.04
N GLU A 634 8.99 -12.96 -3.91
CA GLU A 634 8.09 -11.80 -4.05
C GLU A 634 7.02 -11.75 -2.95
N ALA A 635 6.42 -12.89 -2.59
CA ALA A 635 5.35 -12.94 -1.59
C ALA A 635 5.86 -12.96 -0.16
N LEU A 636 6.93 -13.71 0.16
CA LEU A 636 7.31 -13.95 1.56
C LEU A 636 8.59 -13.22 1.98
N LEU A 637 9.55 -13.03 1.07
CA LEU A 637 10.89 -12.52 1.40
C LEU A 637 11.12 -11.05 1.00
N SER A 638 10.15 -10.42 0.33
CA SER A 638 10.21 -8.98 0.00
C SER A 638 9.44 -8.16 1.03
N SER A 639 10.02 -7.08 1.55
CA SER A 639 9.34 -6.16 2.46
C SER A 639 8.33 -5.24 1.76
N LYS A 640 8.42 -5.13 0.43
CA LYS A 640 7.54 -4.30 -0.40
C LYS A 640 6.93 -5.14 -1.51
N THR A 641 5.69 -4.87 -1.85
CA THR A 641 5.04 -5.50 -3.02
C THR A 641 5.60 -4.88 -4.29
N ALA A 642 5.91 -5.71 -5.29
CA ALA A 642 6.30 -5.20 -6.59
C ALA A 642 5.12 -4.41 -7.19
N PRO A 643 5.34 -3.22 -7.78
CA PRO A 643 4.28 -2.53 -8.49
C PRO A 643 3.74 -3.49 -9.55
N SER A 644 2.43 -3.72 -9.54
CA SER A 644 1.78 -4.54 -10.57
C SER A 644 2.08 -3.89 -11.92
N ARG A 645 3.05 -4.43 -12.66
CA ARG A 645 3.30 -4.04 -14.04
C ARG A 645 2.02 -4.41 -14.77
N GLY A 646 1.21 -3.42 -15.15
CA GLY A 646 -0.11 -3.58 -15.74
C GLY A 646 -0.11 -4.46 -17.00
N GLY A 647 -0.11 -5.78 -16.77
CA GLY A 647 -0.20 -6.83 -17.77
C GLY A 647 -1.46 -7.70 -17.61
N GLY A 648 -2.13 -7.65 -16.45
CA GLY A 648 -3.43 -8.26 -16.26
C GLY A 648 -4.53 -7.35 -16.81
N GLY A 649 -5.30 -7.85 -17.78
CA GLY A 649 -6.39 -7.14 -18.46
C GLY A 649 -7.58 -6.77 -17.57
N GLY A 650 -7.35 -5.98 -16.51
CA GLY A 650 -8.37 -5.17 -15.89
C GLY A 650 -8.73 -4.02 -16.83
N ILE A 651 -10.03 -3.80 -17.06
CA ILE A 651 -10.51 -2.60 -17.75
C ILE A 651 -10.26 -1.42 -16.81
N HIS A 652 -9.06 -0.85 -16.84
CA HIS A 652 -8.76 0.41 -16.19
C HIS A 652 -9.30 1.54 -17.08
N PHE A 653 -10.46 2.10 -16.74
CA PHE A 653 -10.95 3.38 -17.29
C PHE A 653 -10.17 4.59 -16.74
N GLY A 654 -8.85 4.48 -16.68
CA GLY A 654 -7.91 5.48 -16.16
C GLY A 654 -6.49 5.06 -16.50
N GLY A 655 -5.64 6.01 -16.87
CA GLY A 655 -4.26 5.78 -17.30
C GLY A 655 -3.37 5.07 -16.25
N PRO A 656 -2.07 4.89 -16.54
CA PRO A 656 -1.17 4.07 -15.72
C PRO A 656 -1.26 4.45 -14.24
N SER A 657 -1.52 3.45 -13.38
CA SER A 657 -1.56 3.63 -11.93
C SER A 657 -0.17 4.09 -11.46
N PRO A 658 -0.10 5.10 -10.57
CA PRO A 658 1.16 5.48 -9.95
C PRO A 658 1.77 4.26 -9.24
N THR A 659 2.96 3.90 -9.66
CA THR A 659 3.76 2.80 -9.12
C THR A 659 4.30 3.17 -7.74
N THR A 660 3.45 3.19 -6.72
CA THR A 660 3.88 3.32 -5.33
C THR A 660 4.14 1.93 -4.76
N GLU A 661 5.36 1.71 -4.26
CA GLU A 661 5.69 0.46 -3.56
C GLU A 661 4.95 0.43 -2.21
N GLU A 662 4.05 -0.53 -2.00
CA GLU A 662 3.34 -0.72 -0.73
C GLU A 662 4.06 -1.75 0.15
N LYS A 663 3.92 -1.65 1.47
CA LYS A 663 4.40 -2.67 2.41
C LYS A 663 3.78 -4.02 2.08
N ASN A 664 4.59 -5.09 2.13
CA ASN A 664 4.11 -6.43 1.90
C ASN A 664 3.50 -7.04 3.17
N PRO A 665 2.18 -7.34 3.20
CA PRO A 665 1.54 -7.92 4.38
C PRO A 665 2.00 -9.35 4.68
N TYR A 666 2.56 -10.08 3.71
CA TYR A 666 2.96 -11.49 3.86
C TYR A 666 4.44 -11.67 4.20
N PHE A 667 5.14 -10.57 4.52
CA PHE A 667 6.58 -10.58 4.73
C PHE A 667 6.98 -11.35 5.99
N ILE A 668 7.81 -12.38 5.86
CA ILE A 668 8.08 -13.37 6.91
C ILE A 668 9.00 -12.89 8.04
N PHE A 669 9.67 -11.74 7.89
CA PHE A 669 10.67 -11.26 8.85
C PHE A 669 10.24 -11.21 10.33
N PRO A 670 8.97 -10.93 10.70
CA PRO A 670 8.50 -11.04 12.07
C PRO A 670 8.81 -12.38 12.75
N ASN A 671 8.83 -13.49 12.00
CA ASN A 671 9.20 -14.82 12.50
C ASN A 671 10.71 -14.99 12.77
N TYR A 672 11.55 -14.01 12.44
CA TYR A 672 12.99 -13.98 12.68
C TYR A 672 13.41 -12.96 13.76
N TYR A 673 12.50 -12.07 14.19
CA TYR A 673 12.82 -11.06 15.21
C TYR A 673 11.60 -10.69 16.07
N THR A 674 10.56 -10.11 15.48
CA THR A 674 9.42 -9.50 16.20
C THR A 674 8.70 -10.49 17.12
N PHE A 675 8.57 -11.74 16.70
CA PHE A 675 7.96 -12.81 17.51
C PHE A 675 8.96 -13.62 18.34
N ILE A 676 10.21 -13.17 18.42
CA ILE A 676 11.30 -13.84 19.12
C ILE A 676 11.84 -12.99 20.26
N SER A 677 12.08 -11.69 20.04
CA SER A 677 12.77 -10.84 21.00
C SER A 677 12.14 -9.46 21.03
N TYR A 678 12.06 -8.87 22.22
CA TYR A 678 11.55 -7.51 22.39
C TYR A 678 12.42 -6.68 23.36
N VAL A 679 12.91 -5.54 22.88
CA VAL A 679 13.67 -4.57 23.69
C VAL A 679 12.72 -3.52 24.29
N LYS A 680 12.43 -3.63 25.59
CA LYS A 680 11.54 -2.71 26.29
C LYS A 680 12.29 -1.46 26.75
N SER A 681 11.69 -0.28 26.55
CA SER A 681 12.17 0.98 27.11
C SER A 681 11.00 1.90 27.45
N ASP A 682 10.85 2.28 28.72
CA ASP A 682 9.81 3.21 29.15
C ASP A 682 10.13 4.66 28.76
N LYS A 683 11.42 4.97 28.54
CA LYS A 683 11.90 6.29 28.10
C LYS A 683 11.84 6.45 26.58
N TYR A 684 12.07 5.36 25.84
CA TYR A 684 12.12 5.34 24.37
C TYR A 684 11.30 4.17 23.81
N PRO A 685 9.95 4.22 23.88
CA PRO A 685 9.08 3.07 23.58
C PRO A 685 9.27 2.48 22.18
N ILE A 686 9.72 3.29 21.21
CA ILE A 686 9.89 2.89 19.81
C ILE A 686 11.22 2.17 19.51
N VAL A 687 12.14 2.02 20.48
CA VAL A 687 13.48 1.45 20.22
C VAL A 687 13.42 0.05 19.61
N ASN A 688 12.52 -0.82 20.08
CA ASN A 688 12.39 -2.16 19.50
C ASN A 688 12.02 -2.11 18.01
N ARG A 689 11.09 -1.21 17.66
CA ARG A 689 10.64 -1.01 16.27
C ARG A 689 11.76 -0.42 15.40
N ALA A 690 12.63 0.42 15.97
CA ALA A 690 13.82 0.91 15.29
C ALA A 690 14.81 -0.23 15.00
N ILE A 691 15.06 -1.13 15.96
CA ILE A 691 15.89 -2.33 15.76
C ILE A 691 15.30 -3.23 14.67
N GLU A 692 14.00 -3.50 14.74
CA GLU A 692 13.27 -4.27 13.73
C GLU A 692 13.43 -3.67 12.32
N SER A 693 13.24 -2.35 12.19
CA SER A 693 13.36 -1.64 10.91
C SER A 693 14.76 -1.75 10.33
N TYR A 694 15.79 -1.66 11.17
CA TYR A 694 17.19 -1.75 10.74
C TYR A 694 17.51 -3.17 10.23
N LEU A 695 17.20 -4.19 11.03
CA LEU A 695 17.49 -5.59 10.70
C LEU A 695 16.74 -6.05 9.44
N SER A 696 15.48 -5.64 9.30
CA SER A 696 14.67 -5.91 8.11
C SER A 696 15.26 -5.27 6.86
N LYS A 697 15.60 -3.97 6.92
CA LYS A 697 16.17 -3.22 5.80
C LYS A 697 17.50 -3.82 5.32
N ALA A 698 18.37 -4.20 6.24
CA ALA A 698 19.65 -4.84 5.91
C ALA A 698 19.47 -6.11 5.05
N ALA A 699 18.34 -6.82 5.21
CA ALA A 699 18.04 -8.04 4.46
C ALA A 699 17.31 -7.79 3.12
N THR A 700 16.61 -6.67 2.97
CA THR A 700 15.69 -6.42 1.83
C THR A 700 16.10 -5.30 0.88
N GLU A 701 17.08 -4.46 1.25
CA GLU A 701 17.44 -3.30 0.43
C GLU A 701 18.16 -3.71 -0.87
N THR A 702 17.40 -3.70 -1.97
CA THR A 702 17.94 -3.77 -3.33
C THR A 702 17.87 -2.37 -3.90
N GLY A 703 18.98 -1.63 -3.89
CA GLY A 703 19.02 -0.20 -4.22
C GLY A 703 18.37 0.14 -5.57
N ASN A 704 17.12 0.60 -5.54
CA ASN A 704 16.32 0.90 -6.72
C ASN A 704 16.26 2.42 -6.94
N SER A 705 17.44 3.02 -7.18
CA SER A 705 17.60 4.47 -7.45
C SER A 705 16.69 4.98 -8.59
N PHE A 706 16.31 4.08 -9.52
CA PHE A 706 15.36 4.37 -10.58
C PHE A 706 13.98 4.82 -10.07
N MET A 707 13.40 4.13 -9.09
CA MET A 707 12.07 4.46 -8.55
C MET A 707 12.07 5.78 -7.78
N ARG A 708 13.16 6.07 -7.05
CA ARG A 708 13.36 7.37 -6.38
C ARG A 708 13.26 8.54 -7.36
N ASN A 709 13.83 8.40 -8.56
CA ASN A 709 13.77 9.47 -9.56
C ASN A 709 12.34 9.76 -10.05
N PHE A 710 11.44 8.77 -10.06
CA PHE A 710 10.02 8.98 -10.41
C PHE A 710 9.20 9.56 -9.26
N THR A 711 9.56 9.31 -8.01
CA THR A 711 8.87 9.86 -6.84
C THR A 711 9.41 11.23 -6.43
N GLY A 712 10.65 11.57 -6.80
CA GLY A 712 11.32 12.83 -6.47
C GLY A 712 11.92 12.85 -5.07
N LEU A 713 11.39 12.06 -4.15
CA LEU A 713 11.91 11.85 -2.80
C LEU A 713 11.89 10.37 -2.44
N SER A 714 12.93 9.92 -1.74
CA SER A 714 12.94 8.62 -1.05
C SER A 714 12.15 8.67 0.25
N ASP A 715 11.78 7.50 0.77
CA ASP A 715 11.13 7.36 2.08
C ASP A 715 12.01 7.96 3.20
N ASN A 716 13.33 7.74 3.17
CA ASN A 716 14.25 8.36 4.13
C ASN A 716 14.25 9.89 4.03
N GLU A 717 14.18 10.45 2.82
CA GLU A 717 14.17 11.90 2.58
C GLU A 717 12.88 12.56 3.07
N LYS A 718 11.72 11.89 2.91
CA LYS A 718 10.46 12.34 3.51
C LYS A 718 10.56 12.38 5.04
N GLY A 719 11.19 11.36 5.63
CA GLY A 719 11.49 11.32 7.06
C GLY A 719 12.42 12.46 7.50
N ASN A 720 13.46 12.76 6.73
CA ASN A 720 14.37 13.88 7.00
C ASN A 720 13.64 15.22 6.97
N ILE A 721 12.76 15.45 5.99
CA ILE A 721 11.96 16.69 5.91
C ILE A 721 11.08 16.85 7.15
N ALA A 722 10.43 15.77 7.62
CA ALA A 722 9.63 15.83 8.84
C ALA A 722 10.48 16.14 10.09
N LEU A 723 11.68 15.55 10.18
CA LEU A 723 12.62 15.78 11.27
C LEU A 723 13.23 17.19 11.29
N GLN A 724 13.11 17.97 10.21
CA GLN A 724 13.51 19.37 10.20
C GLN A 724 12.51 20.27 10.95
N ASP A 725 11.23 19.89 10.98
CA ASP A 725 10.16 20.65 11.61
C ASP A 725 9.92 20.21 13.08
N ALA A 726 10.17 18.94 13.40
CA ALA A 726 9.83 18.34 14.70
C ALA A 726 10.82 17.24 15.14
N SER A 727 10.92 17.00 16.44
CA SER A 727 11.74 15.90 16.98
C SER A 727 11.07 14.54 16.74
N PHE A 728 11.83 13.45 16.93
CA PHE A 728 11.24 12.12 16.77
C PHE A 728 10.12 11.86 17.80
N ALA A 729 10.29 12.34 19.03
CA ALA A 729 9.24 12.30 20.06
C ALA A 729 7.98 13.08 19.65
N GLU A 730 8.12 14.31 19.16
CA GLU A 730 6.98 15.15 18.75
C GLU A 730 6.22 14.55 17.56
N ILE A 731 6.92 13.91 16.62
CA ILE A 731 6.32 13.24 15.48
C ILE A 731 5.58 11.96 15.91
N LEU A 732 6.08 11.25 16.93
CA LEU A 732 5.41 10.07 17.48
C LEU A 732 4.18 10.42 18.32
N ASP A 733 4.21 11.56 19.01
CA ASP A 733 3.05 12.08 19.74
C ASP A 733 1.98 12.61 18.76
N ASN A 734 2.41 13.18 17.62
CA ASN A 734 1.53 13.60 16.54
C ASN A 734 1.26 12.44 15.55
N GLN A 735 0.33 11.56 15.92
CA GLN A 735 0.02 10.32 15.18
C GLN A 735 -0.82 10.52 13.89
N ASP A 736 -0.90 11.75 13.37
CA ASP A 736 -1.78 12.08 12.23
C ASP A 736 -1.34 11.44 10.89
N ASP A 737 -0.03 11.22 10.67
CA ASP A 737 0.51 10.63 9.43
C ASP A 737 1.49 9.48 9.72
N GLN A 738 0.96 8.25 9.75
CA GLN A 738 1.75 7.04 9.94
C GLN A 738 2.81 6.82 8.84
N ASP A 739 2.58 7.24 7.60
CA ASP A 739 3.59 7.08 6.54
C ASP A 739 4.83 7.90 6.89
N ILE A 740 4.63 9.12 7.40
CA ILE A 740 5.72 9.98 7.87
C ILE A 740 6.41 9.34 9.07
N ILE A 741 5.67 8.82 10.04
CA ILE A 741 6.26 8.15 11.21
C ILE A 741 7.11 6.95 10.80
N ASP A 742 6.60 6.09 9.91
CA ASP A 742 7.35 4.95 9.37
C ASP A 742 8.63 5.39 8.65
N ASN A 743 8.58 6.46 7.87
CA ASN A 743 9.74 7.06 7.22
C ASN A 743 10.77 7.59 8.23
N VAL A 744 10.31 8.23 9.31
CA VAL A 744 11.18 8.74 10.39
C VAL A 744 11.82 7.58 11.16
N ILE A 745 11.07 6.53 11.50
CA ILE A 745 11.59 5.29 12.10
C ILE A 745 12.69 4.69 11.22
N LEU A 746 12.46 4.60 9.91
CA LEU A 746 13.44 4.07 8.95
C LEU A 746 14.74 4.89 8.96
N THR A 747 14.63 6.21 8.95
CA THR A 747 15.81 7.10 8.96
C THR A 747 16.55 7.05 10.29
N LYS A 748 15.85 7.25 11.42
CA LYS A 748 16.45 7.31 12.76
C LYS A 748 17.00 5.96 13.20
N SER A 749 16.43 4.83 12.76
CA SER A 749 17.00 3.49 13.00
C SER A 749 18.34 3.30 12.31
N GLY A 750 18.45 3.69 11.02
CA GLY A 750 19.73 3.66 10.30
C GLY A 750 20.80 4.51 10.99
N PHE A 751 20.44 5.71 11.44
CA PHE A 751 21.36 6.60 12.16
C PHE A 751 21.84 6.01 13.50
N LEU A 752 20.93 5.45 14.32
CA LEU A 752 21.29 4.83 15.60
C LEU A 752 22.29 3.67 15.42
N PHE A 753 22.05 2.81 14.42
CA PHE A 753 22.96 1.71 14.12
C PHE A 753 24.27 2.17 13.51
N ALA A 754 24.28 3.25 12.72
CA ALA A 754 25.51 3.86 12.24
C ALA A 754 26.37 4.37 13.41
N LEU A 755 25.77 5.02 14.42
CA LEU A 755 26.51 5.44 15.62
C LEU A 755 27.15 4.24 16.33
N MET A 756 26.39 3.17 16.57
CA MET A 756 26.90 1.96 17.22
C MET A 756 28.01 1.29 16.39
N LYS A 757 27.84 1.17 15.07
CA LYS A 757 28.85 0.61 14.16
C LYS A 757 30.10 1.47 14.06
N GLY A 758 29.96 2.80 14.10
CA GLY A 758 31.09 3.74 14.10
C GLY A 758 31.96 3.59 15.34
N ALA A 759 31.35 3.33 16.51
CA ALA A 759 32.08 3.12 17.76
C ALA A 759 32.72 1.72 17.86
N VAL A 760 32.00 0.68 17.45
CA VAL A 760 32.41 -0.73 17.66
C VAL A 760 33.23 -1.31 16.49
N GLY A 761 32.96 -0.84 15.28
CA GLY A 761 33.36 -1.47 14.01
C GLY A 761 32.23 -2.36 13.44
N PRO A 762 31.91 -2.28 12.13
CA PRO A 762 30.77 -2.97 11.52
C PRO A 762 30.74 -4.49 11.78
N ASP A 763 31.82 -5.21 11.47
CA ASP A 763 31.85 -6.68 11.59
C ASP A 763 31.71 -7.16 13.04
N LYS A 764 32.35 -6.45 13.98
CA LYS A 764 32.28 -6.75 15.42
C LYS A 764 30.88 -6.49 15.96
N PHE A 765 30.28 -5.37 15.58
CA PHE A 765 28.92 -5.03 15.98
C PHE A 765 27.91 -6.04 15.43
N ASP A 766 28.07 -6.42 14.17
CA ASP A 766 27.19 -7.36 13.49
C ASP A 766 27.24 -8.77 14.11
N ASP A 767 28.42 -9.25 14.51
CA ASP A 767 28.55 -10.51 15.27
C ASP A 767 27.97 -10.39 16.69
N PHE A 768 28.19 -9.24 17.35
CA PHE A 768 27.63 -8.97 18.68
C PHE A 768 26.10 -8.97 18.67
N ILE A 769 25.46 -8.19 17.81
CA ILE A 769 23.99 -8.06 17.80
C ILE A 769 23.32 -9.40 17.47
N ARG A 770 23.94 -10.20 16.58
CA ARG A 770 23.49 -11.57 16.28
C ARG A 770 23.50 -12.44 17.54
N LYS A 771 24.65 -12.51 18.23
CA LYS A 771 24.82 -13.31 19.46
C LYS A 771 23.91 -12.81 20.58
N PHE A 772 23.73 -11.50 20.70
CA PHE A 772 22.86 -10.88 21.70
C PHE A 772 21.41 -11.32 21.52
N ILE A 773 20.86 -11.17 20.31
CA ILE A 773 19.48 -11.56 19.99
C ILE A 773 19.31 -13.08 20.10
N ASP A 774 20.28 -13.87 19.61
CA ASP A 774 20.26 -15.34 19.74
C ASP A 774 20.25 -15.80 21.20
N GLY A 775 20.94 -15.08 22.10
CA GLY A 775 20.95 -15.35 23.54
C GLY A 775 19.71 -14.89 24.30
N LYS A 776 18.80 -14.15 23.64
CA LYS A 776 17.59 -13.56 24.25
C LYS A 776 16.29 -14.01 23.56
N LYS A 777 16.30 -15.17 22.90
CA LYS A 777 15.13 -15.72 22.22
C LYS A 777 13.96 -15.99 23.16
N PHE A 778 12.77 -15.70 22.66
CA PHE A 778 11.46 -15.87 23.29
C PHE A 778 11.28 -15.10 24.60
N GLN A 779 11.86 -13.89 24.68
CA GLN A 779 11.88 -13.08 25.90
C GLN A 779 11.81 -11.58 25.59
N SER A 780 11.29 -10.84 26.57
CA SER A 780 11.30 -9.37 26.62
C SER A 780 12.31 -8.92 27.68
N TYR A 781 13.11 -7.90 27.39
CA TYR A 781 14.15 -7.41 28.31
C TYR A 781 14.30 -5.89 28.24
N PRO A 782 14.74 -5.23 29.32
CA PRO A 782 14.93 -3.78 29.34
C PRO A 782 16.14 -3.38 28.50
N ILE A 783 16.06 -2.20 27.88
CA ILE A 783 17.14 -1.59 27.08
C ILE A 783 18.45 -1.47 27.86
N ASP A 784 18.39 -1.30 29.19
CA ASP A 784 19.58 -1.26 30.05
C ASP A 784 20.41 -2.54 29.96
N THR A 785 19.78 -3.69 29.67
CA THR A 785 20.51 -4.96 29.47
C THR A 785 21.40 -4.90 28.23
N LEU A 786 20.91 -4.30 27.14
CA LEU A 786 21.70 -4.07 25.93
C LEU A 786 22.82 -3.05 26.21
N ASN A 787 22.49 -1.97 26.93
CA ASN A 787 23.44 -0.92 27.24
C ASN A 787 24.64 -1.42 28.07
N VAL A 788 24.38 -2.19 29.13
CA VAL A 788 25.44 -2.77 29.98
C VAL A 788 26.39 -3.67 29.19
N GLN A 789 25.87 -4.45 28.23
CA GLN A 789 26.72 -5.29 27.37
C GLN A 789 27.56 -4.48 26.38
N LEU A 790 26.98 -3.44 25.76
CA LEU A 790 27.74 -2.54 24.88
C LEU A 790 28.83 -1.78 25.65
N MET A 791 28.53 -1.32 26.87
CA MET A 791 29.48 -0.63 27.72
C MET A 791 30.64 -1.55 28.14
N SER A 792 30.33 -2.77 28.59
CA SER A 792 31.35 -3.72 29.03
C SER A 792 32.25 -4.26 27.92
N LEU A 793 31.70 -4.52 26.72
CA LEU A 793 32.47 -5.10 25.61
C LEU A 793 33.17 -4.07 24.74
N PHE A 794 32.60 -2.86 24.62
CA PHE A 794 33.04 -1.87 23.64
C PHE A 794 33.19 -0.44 24.21
N ASN A 795 32.97 -0.23 25.51
CA ASN A 795 32.96 1.09 26.14
C ASN A 795 31.98 2.08 25.49
N LEU A 796 30.86 1.56 24.97
CA LEU A 796 29.79 2.34 24.34
C LEU A 796 28.59 2.47 25.29
N ASP A 797 28.28 3.68 25.73
CA ASP A 797 27.11 3.98 26.55
C ASP A 797 25.98 4.62 25.71
N LEU A 798 24.94 3.85 25.43
CA LEU A 798 23.76 4.29 24.69
C LEU A 798 23.02 5.44 25.39
N ASN A 799 23.13 5.58 26.71
CA ASN A 799 22.48 6.68 27.43
C ASN A 799 23.07 8.05 27.06
N GLN A 800 24.25 8.10 26.44
CA GLN A 800 24.84 9.33 25.91
C GLN A 800 24.23 9.76 24.57
N TYR A 801 23.58 8.84 23.84
CA TYR A 801 23.08 9.09 22.48
C TYR A 801 21.55 9.07 22.38
N LEU A 802 20.87 8.20 23.15
CA LEU A 802 19.42 8.02 23.06
C LEU A 802 18.58 9.26 23.41
N PRO A 803 18.94 10.09 24.41
CA PRO A 803 18.19 11.33 24.69
C PRO A 803 18.12 12.25 23.48
N ASP A 804 19.27 12.55 22.87
CA ASP A 804 19.34 13.44 21.71
C ASP A 804 18.75 12.79 20.46
N TRP A 805 18.98 11.48 20.27
CA TRP A 805 18.40 10.73 19.17
C TRP A 805 16.86 10.82 19.14
N TYR A 806 16.22 10.77 20.30
CA TYR A 806 14.77 10.78 20.45
C TYR A 806 14.17 12.19 20.52
N SER A 807 14.78 13.11 21.27
CA SER A 807 14.17 14.40 21.60
C SER A 807 14.77 15.61 20.88
N SER A 808 15.95 15.50 20.26
CA SER A 808 16.55 16.62 19.52
C SER A 808 15.83 16.89 18.19
N LYS A 809 15.71 18.18 17.85
CA LYS A 809 15.28 18.68 16.53
C LYS A 809 16.44 18.98 15.59
N SER A 810 17.66 19.01 16.10
CA SER A 810 18.82 19.32 15.26
C SER A 810 19.25 18.08 14.49
N LEU A 811 19.66 18.32 13.25
CA LEU A 811 20.17 17.31 12.33
C LEU A 811 21.57 17.73 11.87
N PRO A 812 22.48 16.78 11.65
CA PRO A 812 23.72 17.08 10.97
C PRO A 812 23.46 17.43 9.50
N GLY A 813 24.41 18.12 8.87
CA GLY A 813 24.35 18.49 7.46
C GLY A 813 25.72 18.39 6.85
N TYR A 814 25.85 17.63 5.77
CA TYR A 814 27.16 17.27 5.23
C TYR A 814 27.40 17.88 3.85
N ILE A 815 28.61 18.37 3.63
CA ILE A 815 29.15 18.65 2.30
C ILE A 815 30.14 17.53 1.99
N VAL A 816 29.87 16.78 0.92
CA VAL A 816 30.75 15.71 0.43
C VAL A 816 31.43 16.19 -0.84
N SER A 817 32.76 16.30 -0.80
CA SER A 817 33.55 16.71 -1.97
C SER A 817 33.47 15.67 -3.09
N LYS A 818 33.93 16.04 -4.29
CA LYS A 818 34.14 15.07 -5.38
C LYS A 818 35.00 13.91 -4.88
N ILE A 819 34.58 12.68 -5.20
CA ILE A 819 35.27 11.47 -4.76
C ILE A 819 36.32 11.10 -5.81
N ASN A 820 37.57 11.06 -5.38
CA ASN A 820 38.72 10.75 -6.23
C ASN A 820 39.17 9.31 -5.99
N ALA A 821 39.37 8.55 -7.06
CA ALA A 821 39.91 7.20 -7.02
C ALA A 821 41.14 7.11 -7.93
N VAL A 822 42.22 6.52 -7.42
CA VAL A 822 43.51 6.39 -8.12
C VAL A 822 44.11 5.02 -7.83
N LYS A 823 44.74 4.38 -8.82
CA LYS A 823 45.50 3.13 -8.63
C LYS A 823 46.94 3.46 -8.27
N LEU A 824 47.43 2.83 -7.20
CA LEU A 824 48.79 2.94 -6.69
C LEU A 824 49.53 1.62 -6.92
N LYS A 825 50.84 1.70 -7.18
CA LYS A 825 51.73 0.54 -7.22
C LYS A 825 52.51 0.48 -5.89
N LYS A 826 52.14 -0.44 -4.99
CA LYS A 826 52.78 -0.61 -3.67
C LYS A 826 53.14 -2.09 -3.49
N ASP A 827 54.41 -2.40 -3.23
CA ASP A 827 54.93 -3.76 -2.96
C ASP A 827 54.56 -4.80 -4.03
N ASP A 828 54.75 -4.46 -5.31
CA ASP A 828 54.42 -5.31 -6.48
C ASP A 828 52.91 -5.66 -6.63
N GLN A 829 52.03 -5.00 -5.85
CA GLN A 829 50.58 -5.10 -5.95
C GLN A 829 49.94 -3.77 -6.35
N ILE A 830 48.91 -3.83 -7.19
CA ILE A 830 48.09 -2.66 -7.54
C ILE A 830 46.99 -2.53 -6.49
N LYS A 831 46.99 -1.40 -5.76
CA LYS A 831 45.92 -1.04 -4.83
C LYS A 831 45.13 0.15 -5.37
N THR A 832 43.84 0.21 -5.08
CA THR A 832 43.03 1.40 -5.40
C THR A 832 42.85 2.24 -4.16
N MET A 833 43.32 3.49 -4.21
CA MET A 833 43.09 4.50 -3.19
C MET A 833 41.85 5.31 -3.55
N VAL A 834 40.91 5.43 -2.62
CA VAL A 834 39.74 6.30 -2.75
C VAL A 834 39.81 7.37 -1.67
N SER A 835 39.72 8.64 -2.07
CA SER A 835 39.80 9.78 -1.16
C SER A 835 38.73 10.83 -1.42
N PHE A 836 38.20 11.42 -0.35
CA PHE A 836 37.23 12.52 -0.38
C PHE A 836 37.26 13.30 0.94
N VAL A 837 36.73 14.51 0.91
CA VAL A 837 36.52 15.36 2.08
C VAL A 837 35.05 15.35 2.44
N ILE A 838 34.76 15.24 3.73
CA ILE A 838 33.43 15.43 4.28
C ILE A 838 33.47 16.52 5.34
N THR A 839 32.59 17.51 5.22
CA THR A 839 32.42 18.59 6.19
C THR A 839 31.04 18.50 6.82
N ASN A 840 30.95 18.49 8.14
CA ASN A 840 29.68 18.71 8.83
C ASN A 840 29.50 20.22 9.07
N THR A 841 28.54 20.83 8.39
CA THR A 841 28.26 22.27 8.49
C THR A 841 27.42 22.61 9.70
N GLU A 842 26.82 21.64 10.37
CA GLU A 842 25.98 21.86 11.54
C GLU A 842 26.78 21.74 12.84
N LYS A 843 26.16 22.11 13.97
CA LYS A 843 26.79 22.06 15.29
C LYS A 843 26.77 20.67 15.91
N ASP A 844 25.80 19.86 15.53
CA ASP A 844 25.58 18.54 16.10
C ASP A 844 26.47 17.50 15.43
N ALA A 845 26.96 16.54 16.22
CA ALA A 845 27.71 15.42 15.70
C ALA A 845 26.83 14.49 14.86
N GLY A 846 27.45 13.79 13.93
CA GLY A 846 26.76 12.91 13.01
C GLY A 846 27.57 11.70 12.56
N ALA A 847 26.89 10.80 11.86
CA ALA A 847 27.45 9.58 11.31
C ALA A 847 27.07 9.43 9.83
N VAL A 848 28.02 8.96 9.04
CA VAL A 848 27.85 8.71 7.61
C VAL A 848 28.33 7.30 7.28
N SER A 849 27.53 6.54 6.54
CA SER A 849 27.94 5.24 6.01
C SER A 849 28.51 5.41 4.60
N VAL A 850 29.61 4.74 4.32
CA VAL A 850 30.32 4.76 3.05
C VAL A 850 30.44 3.31 2.59
N SER A 851 29.68 2.97 1.56
CA SER A 851 29.63 1.61 1.00
C SER A 851 30.30 1.56 -0.37
N PHE A 852 31.12 0.54 -0.59
CA PHE A 852 31.86 0.28 -1.81
C PHE A 852 31.37 -1.02 -2.43
N ARG A 853 30.96 -0.99 -3.69
CA ARG A 853 30.67 -2.20 -4.45
C ARG A 853 31.92 -2.64 -5.18
N MET A 854 32.46 -3.80 -4.85
CA MET A 854 33.70 -4.30 -5.45
C MET A 854 33.44 -4.96 -6.82
N GLY A 855 34.48 -5.06 -7.65
CA GLY A 855 34.41 -5.76 -8.93
C GLY A 855 34.55 -7.28 -8.79
N GLY A 856 33.44 -8.03 -8.96
CA GLY A 856 33.46 -9.49 -9.15
C GLY A 856 33.87 -9.88 -10.58
N GLY A 857 34.75 -10.88 -10.71
CA GLY A 857 35.42 -11.31 -11.93
C GLY A 857 34.50 -11.67 -13.11
N GLN A 858 35.02 -11.43 -14.30
CA GLN A 858 34.44 -11.80 -15.58
C GLN A 858 34.30 -13.32 -15.70
N ARG A 859 33.13 -13.88 -15.39
CA ARG A 859 32.66 -15.12 -16.03
C ARG A 859 31.85 -14.72 -17.25
N GLY A 860 32.44 -14.95 -18.42
CA GLY A 860 31.87 -14.60 -19.71
C GLY A 860 30.61 -15.41 -20.06
N GLY A 861 29.81 -14.84 -20.96
CA GLY A 861 28.75 -15.55 -21.67
C GLY A 861 27.43 -14.78 -21.79
N GLY A 862 27.33 -13.94 -22.81
CA GLY A 862 26.14 -13.77 -23.67
C GLY A 862 24.81 -13.28 -23.08
N GLY A 863 24.40 -12.08 -23.52
CA GLY A 863 23.01 -11.82 -23.94
C GLY A 863 22.01 -11.31 -22.90
N GLY A 864 21.45 -10.12 -23.18
CA GLY A 864 20.05 -9.75 -22.94
C GLY A 864 19.49 -9.77 -21.50
N PHE A 865 19.19 -8.57 -20.97
CA PHE A 865 18.09 -8.27 -20.02
C PHE A 865 17.75 -9.25 -18.87
N ARG A 866 18.70 -10.03 -18.36
CA ARG A 866 18.52 -10.71 -17.07
C ARG A 866 18.61 -9.66 -15.96
N MET A 867 17.48 -9.44 -15.27
CA MET A 867 17.43 -8.80 -13.95
C MET A 867 18.60 -9.34 -13.14
N ARG A 868 19.59 -8.47 -12.94
CA ARG A 868 20.87 -8.79 -12.30
C ARG A 868 20.56 -9.19 -10.86
N GLY A 869 20.46 -10.51 -10.62
CA GLY A 869 20.51 -11.07 -9.28
C GLY A 869 21.67 -10.44 -8.55
N GLY A 870 21.39 -9.84 -7.40
CA GLY A 870 22.35 -9.09 -6.61
C GLY A 870 23.63 -9.90 -6.43
N GLY A 871 24.78 -9.23 -6.60
CA GLY A 871 26.02 -9.75 -6.05
C GLY A 871 25.80 -10.06 -4.57
N GLY A 872 26.32 -11.20 -4.11
CA GLY A 872 26.21 -11.58 -2.70
C GLY A 872 26.73 -10.46 -1.79
N ALA A 873 26.29 -10.49 -0.52
CA ALA A 873 26.75 -9.55 0.50
C ALA A 873 28.30 -9.49 0.62
N ASP A 874 28.99 -10.54 0.20
CA ASP A 874 30.46 -10.69 0.23
C ASP A 874 31.24 -9.75 -0.74
N ASP A 875 30.58 -9.07 -1.68
CA ASP A 875 31.25 -8.14 -2.63
C ASP A 875 31.11 -6.65 -2.26
N ASN A 876 30.46 -6.32 -1.13
CA ASN A 876 30.29 -4.93 -0.67
C ASN A 876 31.10 -4.68 0.61
N ILE A 877 31.88 -3.60 0.63
CA ILE A 877 32.61 -3.16 1.83
C ILE A 877 31.90 -1.93 2.39
N GLU A 878 31.46 -1.98 3.64
CA GLU A 878 30.85 -0.85 4.35
C GLU A 878 31.82 -0.28 5.39
N LYS A 879 31.92 1.04 5.45
CA LYS A 879 32.67 1.80 6.45
C LYS A 879 31.76 2.86 7.07
N THR A 880 32.02 3.24 8.31
CA THR A 880 31.27 4.30 8.99
C THR A 880 32.23 5.40 9.42
N VAL A 881 31.86 6.65 9.17
CA VAL A 881 32.63 7.84 9.55
C VAL A 881 31.82 8.64 10.56
N LEU A 882 32.38 8.84 11.75
CA LEU A 882 31.85 9.75 12.77
C LEU A 882 32.47 11.13 12.57
N ILE A 883 31.66 12.18 12.59
CA ILE A 883 32.10 13.56 12.38
C ILE A 883 31.39 14.52 13.33
N ASN A 884 32.17 15.26 14.11
CA ASN A 884 31.64 16.30 15.00
C ASN A 884 31.11 17.49 14.20
N GLY A 885 30.29 18.32 14.83
CA GLY A 885 29.79 19.54 14.19
C GLY A 885 30.90 20.55 13.91
N LYS A 886 30.78 21.29 12.81
CA LYS A 886 31.76 22.27 12.32
C LYS A 886 33.17 21.71 12.10
N VAL A 887 33.28 20.43 11.77
CA VAL A 887 34.55 19.75 11.45
C VAL A 887 34.59 19.33 9.99
N SER A 888 35.78 19.39 9.38
CA SER A 888 36.08 18.82 8.07
C SER A 888 37.06 17.66 8.23
N LYS A 889 36.80 16.53 7.55
CA LYS A 889 37.65 15.34 7.56
C LYS A 889 38.04 14.93 6.16
N LYS A 890 39.31 14.61 5.95
CA LYS A 890 39.80 13.95 4.73
C LYS A 890 39.87 12.45 4.98
N ILE A 891 39.06 11.70 4.24
CA ILE A 891 38.96 10.25 4.33
C ILE A 891 39.72 9.62 3.16
N THR A 892 40.57 8.65 3.46
CA THR A 892 41.33 7.87 2.47
C THR A 892 41.23 6.39 2.80
N TYR A 893 40.72 5.58 1.85
CA TYR A 893 40.62 4.12 1.94
C TYR A 893 41.49 3.45 0.90
N LEU A 894 42.02 2.26 1.22
CA LEU A 894 42.85 1.45 0.33
C LEU A 894 42.23 0.08 0.11
N PHE A 895 41.98 -0.25 -1.16
CA PHE A 895 41.41 -1.53 -1.54
C PHE A 895 42.39 -2.35 -2.38
N ASN A 896 42.40 -3.66 -2.14
CA ASN A 896 43.14 -4.62 -2.97
C ASN A 896 42.41 -4.97 -4.29
N ARG A 897 41.19 -4.46 -4.47
CA ARG A 897 40.36 -4.65 -5.67
C ARG A 897 39.80 -3.30 -6.09
N GLU A 898 39.51 -3.16 -7.39
CA GLU A 898 38.90 -1.96 -7.93
C GLU A 898 37.41 -1.88 -7.53
N PRO A 899 36.98 -0.84 -6.81
CA PRO A 899 35.57 -0.59 -6.57
C PRO A 899 34.88 -0.13 -7.86
N ARG A 900 33.67 -0.61 -8.12
CA ARG A 900 32.82 -0.18 -9.24
C ARG A 900 32.00 1.06 -8.91
N SER A 901 31.63 1.22 -7.65
CA SER A 901 30.89 2.38 -7.18
C SER A 901 31.10 2.59 -5.69
N ILE A 902 30.88 3.83 -5.27
CA ILE A 902 30.79 4.25 -3.89
C ILE A 902 29.40 4.87 -3.65
N THR A 903 28.81 4.60 -2.50
CA THR A 903 27.56 5.21 -2.05
C THR A 903 27.75 5.73 -0.63
N VAL A 904 27.54 7.03 -0.46
CA VAL A 904 27.60 7.74 0.82
C VAL A 904 26.17 7.98 1.31
N ASN A 905 25.82 7.41 2.46
CA ASN A 905 24.51 7.56 3.09
C ASN A 905 24.64 8.41 4.36
N THR A 906 23.94 9.54 4.38
CA THR A 906 23.96 10.53 5.45
C THR A 906 22.88 10.30 6.51
N PHE A 907 22.04 9.28 6.35
CA PHE A 907 20.94 8.91 7.26
C PHE A 907 20.05 10.13 7.62
N ALA A 908 19.82 10.35 8.92
CA ALA A 908 19.08 11.49 9.45
C ALA A 908 19.96 12.75 9.33
N SER A 909 19.66 13.60 8.35
CA SER A 909 20.45 14.80 8.04
C SER A 909 19.64 15.83 7.25
N HIS A 910 20.16 17.04 7.13
CA HIS A 910 19.65 18.07 6.21
C HIS A 910 19.84 17.71 4.73
N ASN A 911 20.61 16.67 4.42
CA ASN A 911 20.92 16.28 3.06
C ASN A 911 19.73 15.68 2.30
N ILE A 912 19.47 16.21 1.12
CA ILE A 912 18.48 15.69 0.17
C ILE A 912 19.14 15.70 -1.22
N PRO A 913 19.42 14.54 -1.86
CA PRO A 913 19.21 13.20 -1.34
C PRO A 913 20.05 12.86 -0.12
N SER A 914 19.57 11.93 0.70
CA SER A 914 20.33 11.36 1.82
C SER A 914 21.30 10.25 1.41
N SER A 915 21.28 9.84 0.14
CA SER A 915 22.21 8.87 -0.44
C SER A 915 22.80 9.43 -1.73
N ILE A 916 24.14 9.52 -1.78
CA ILE A 916 24.89 10.06 -2.91
C ILE A 916 25.76 8.93 -3.45
N SER A 917 25.52 8.53 -4.69
CA SER A 917 26.29 7.47 -5.34
C SER A 917 27.16 7.99 -6.48
N GLN A 918 28.38 7.48 -6.59
CA GLN A 918 29.27 7.70 -7.73
C GLN A 918 29.72 6.35 -8.29
N GLN A 919 29.48 6.15 -9.59
CA GLN A 919 30.07 5.02 -10.30
C GLN A 919 31.47 5.39 -10.76
N PHE A 920 32.42 4.48 -10.60
CA PHE A 920 33.76 4.65 -11.12
C PHE A 920 33.82 4.15 -12.56
N GLY A 921 34.33 5.02 -13.45
CA GLY A 921 34.74 4.64 -14.80
C GLY A 921 36.10 3.93 -14.78
N LYS A 922 36.92 4.16 -15.81
CA LYS A 922 38.31 3.70 -15.81
C LYS A 922 39.12 4.47 -14.76
N ILE A 923 39.61 3.79 -13.73
CA ILE A 923 40.49 4.40 -12.72
C ILE A 923 41.94 4.40 -13.22
N GLU A 924 42.55 5.58 -13.27
CA GLU A 924 43.93 5.79 -13.75
C GLU A 924 44.97 5.38 -12.71
N ILE A 925 46.18 5.04 -13.19
CA ILE A 925 47.32 4.66 -12.36
C ILE A 925 48.19 5.90 -12.15
N ASP A 926 48.52 6.19 -10.89
CA ASP A 926 49.53 7.18 -10.53
C ASP A 926 50.70 6.46 -9.85
N GLU A 927 51.84 6.39 -10.52
CA GLU A 927 53.04 5.69 -10.05
C GLU A 927 53.83 6.46 -8.98
N LYS A 928 53.57 7.77 -8.82
CA LYS A 928 54.31 8.63 -7.87
C LYS A 928 53.61 8.77 -6.52
N LEU A 929 52.32 8.47 -6.47
CA LEU A 929 51.50 8.66 -5.29
C LEU A 929 51.65 7.49 -4.32
N GLN A 930 52.17 7.76 -3.13
CA GLN A 930 52.12 6.82 -2.01
C GLN A 930 50.95 7.20 -1.10
N GLY A 931 50.05 6.26 -0.85
CA GLY A 931 48.87 6.44 -0.03
C GLY A 931 48.84 5.45 1.13
N GLU A 932 48.31 5.91 2.26
CA GLU A 932 47.95 5.09 3.42
C GLU A 932 46.49 5.35 3.78
N GLU A 933 45.86 4.40 4.47
CA GLU A 933 44.50 4.64 4.98
C GLU A 933 44.56 5.69 6.09
N SER A 934 43.70 6.69 6.00
CA SER A 934 43.70 7.79 6.95
C SER A 934 42.31 8.42 7.06
N ASP A 935 41.88 8.72 8.28
CA ASP A 935 40.78 9.64 8.59
C ASP A 935 41.39 10.79 9.43
N VAL A 936 41.60 11.95 8.80
CA VAL A 936 42.30 13.08 9.42
C VAL A 936 41.43 14.33 9.35
N GLU A 937 41.29 15.01 10.48
CA GLU A 937 40.66 16.34 10.54
C GLU A 937 41.53 17.37 9.81
N ILE A 938 40.89 18.19 8.98
CA ILE A 938 41.51 19.25 8.19
C ILE A 938 40.85 20.59 8.55
N PRO A 939 41.47 21.74 8.19
CA PRO A 939 40.83 23.05 8.36
C PRO A 939 39.42 23.07 7.76
N TYR A 940 38.47 23.67 8.48
CA TYR A 940 37.08 23.77 8.06
C TYR A 940 36.96 24.39 6.68
N THR A 941 36.24 23.72 5.78
CA THR A 941 35.98 24.20 4.42
C THR A 941 34.54 23.92 4.01
N GLU A 942 33.91 24.91 3.38
CA GLU A 942 32.58 24.75 2.76
C GLU A 942 32.66 24.29 1.31
N GLY A 943 33.86 23.96 0.81
CA GLY A 943 34.06 23.52 -0.58
C GLY A 943 33.93 24.63 -1.62
N VAL A 944 34.10 25.90 -1.22
CA VAL A 944 34.11 27.08 -2.10
C VAL A 944 35.40 27.85 -1.86
N GLU A 945 36.11 28.20 -2.94
CA GLU A 945 37.33 29.01 -2.84
C GLU A 945 36.99 30.50 -2.58
N PRO A 946 37.88 31.28 -1.92
CA PRO A 946 37.59 32.68 -1.57
C PRO A 946 37.26 33.62 -2.74
N ASN A 947 37.65 33.25 -3.96
CA ASN A 947 37.38 34.00 -5.20
C ASN A 947 36.18 33.47 -6.00
N GLU A 948 35.45 32.46 -5.49
CA GLU A 948 34.27 31.87 -6.12
C GLU A 948 32.98 32.35 -5.44
N ILE A 949 31.99 32.73 -6.26
CA ILE A 949 30.62 33.00 -5.84
C ILE A 949 29.73 31.99 -6.55
N ILE A 950 29.02 31.14 -5.80
CA ILE A 950 28.09 30.16 -6.35
C ILE A 950 26.69 30.50 -5.86
N SER A 951 25.73 30.55 -6.77
CA SER A 951 24.31 30.67 -6.43
C SER A 951 23.51 29.54 -7.07
N ASP A 952 22.76 28.80 -6.26
CA ASP A 952 21.92 27.69 -6.70
C ASP A 952 20.42 28.04 -6.71
N ASN A 953 19.57 27.06 -7.01
CA ASN A 953 18.13 27.23 -7.13
C ASN A 953 17.37 27.28 -5.80
N GLU A 954 18.02 27.02 -4.67
CA GLU A 954 17.44 27.15 -3.32
C GLU A 954 17.76 28.51 -2.69
N ASP A 955 18.70 29.27 -3.27
CA ASP A 955 19.04 30.61 -2.82
C ASP A 955 17.90 31.62 -3.01
N PRO A 956 17.72 32.61 -2.09
CA PRO A 956 16.69 33.63 -2.21
C PRO A 956 16.74 34.49 -3.49
N GLY A 957 17.90 34.54 -4.16
CA GLY A 957 18.11 35.27 -5.40
C GLY A 957 17.58 34.57 -6.66
N PHE A 958 17.17 33.30 -6.56
CA PHE A 958 16.66 32.52 -7.67
C PHE A 958 15.14 32.68 -7.85
N LEU A 959 14.71 32.91 -9.09
CA LEU A 959 13.30 33.13 -9.43
C LEU A 959 12.93 32.38 -10.71
N VAL A 960 11.71 31.86 -10.78
CA VAL A 960 11.12 31.27 -11.99
C VAL A 960 9.89 32.05 -12.43
N SER A 961 9.68 32.15 -13.74
CA SER A 961 8.50 32.83 -14.30
C SER A 961 7.20 32.17 -13.82
N LYS A 962 6.34 32.93 -13.13
CA LYS A 962 5.01 32.47 -12.66
C LYS A 962 4.05 32.23 -13.84
N PRO A 963 3.10 31.29 -13.73
CA PRO A 963 2.21 30.94 -14.83
C PRO A 963 1.28 32.10 -15.23
N ARG A 964 1.26 32.44 -16.53
CA ARG A 964 0.12 33.14 -17.15
C ARG A 964 -0.83 32.10 -17.74
N SER A 965 -1.87 31.73 -17.00
CA SER A 965 -2.95 30.88 -17.51
C SER A 965 -4.30 31.57 -17.32
N ASN A 966 -4.76 32.28 -18.35
CA ASN A 966 -6.06 32.96 -18.40
C ASN A 966 -7.20 32.09 -18.96
N SER A 967 -7.01 30.78 -19.11
CA SER A 967 -8.05 29.90 -19.65
C SER A 967 -8.91 29.28 -18.54
N LEU A 968 -10.12 29.84 -18.35
CA LEU A 968 -11.19 29.26 -17.53
C LEU A 968 -11.51 27.81 -17.93
N ILE A 969 -11.38 27.47 -19.21
CA ILE A 969 -11.58 26.12 -19.74
C ILE A 969 -10.45 25.19 -19.30
N LYS A 970 -9.19 25.65 -19.30
CA LYS A 970 -8.07 24.87 -18.77
C LYS A 970 -8.24 24.65 -17.26
N LYS A 971 -8.71 25.61 -16.47
CA LYS A 971 -8.99 25.40 -15.02
C LYS A 971 -10.13 24.42 -14.72
N ILE A 972 -11.17 24.36 -15.57
CA ILE A 972 -12.31 23.43 -15.39
C ILE A 972 -11.96 22.01 -15.88
N PHE A 973 -11.14 21.90 -16.95
CA PHE A 973 -10.80 20.61 -17.56
C PHE A 973 -9.37 20.11 -17.25
N MET A 974 -8.49 20.90 -16.66
CA MET A 974 -7.10 20.58 -16.31
C MET A 974 -6.66 21.42 -15.09
N PRO A 975 -6.93 20.96 -13.85
CA PRO A 975 -6.27 21.56 -12.69
C PRO A 975 -4.74 21.43 -12.85
N ALA A 976 -4.00 22.38 -12.26
CA ALA A 976 -2.58 22.68 -12.50
C ALA A 976 -1.55 21.57 -12.16
N ASP A 977 -1.97 20.31 -12.06
CA ASP A 977 -1.09 19.15 -11.90
C ASP A 977 -1.01 18.38 -13.23
N GLU A 978 -0.07 18.82 -14.08
CA GLU A 978 0.26 18.16 -15.34
C GLU A 978 1.01 16.84 -15.08
N THR A 979 0.26 15.76 -14.89
CA THR A 979 0.59 14.38 -15.31
C THR A 979 -0.66 13.52 -15.56
N ALA A 980 -1.87 14.09 -15.51
CA ALA A 980 -3.12 13.34 -15.58
C ALA A 980 -3.94 13.67 -16.83
N VAL A 981 -3.74 12.92 -17.91
CA VAL A 981 -4.73 12.82 -19.00
C VAL A 981 -5.23 11.37 -19.05
N ALA A 982 -6.56 11.23 -18.99
CA ALA A 982 -7.41 10.03 -18.87
C ALA A 982 -7.54 9.42 -17.45
N GLY A 983 -8.67 9.73 -16.78
CA GLY A 983 -9.09 9.11 -15.51
C GLY A 983 -9.51 10.14 -14.44
N LYS A 984 -10.59 10.90 -14.68
CA LYS A 984 -11.00 12.05 -13.86
C LYS A 984 -11.90 11.75 -12.65
N GLY A 985 -12.25 10.49 -12.38
CA GLY A 985 -13.14 10.16 -11.26
C GLY A 985 -12.43 9.62 -10.02
N LEU A 986 -11.67 8.53 -10.18
CA LEU A 986 -10.99 7.83 -9.08
C LEU A 986 -9.96 8.69 -8.33
N LYS A 987 -9.35 9.65 -9.04
CA LYS A 987 -8.32 10.51 -8.45
C LYS A 987 -8.88 11.54 -7.49
N LYS A 988 -10.18 11.84 -7.43
CA LYS A 988 -10.67 12.92 -6.54
C LYS A 988 -10.76 12.50 -5.07
N SER A 989 -11.01 11.22 -4.80
CA SER A 989 -11.02 10.65 -3.43
C SER A 989 -9.59 10.36 -2.93
N VAL A 990 -8.73 9.84 -3.83
CA VAL A 990 -7.28 9.70 -3.54
C VAL A 990 -6.58 11.06 -3.47
N MET A 991 -6.97 12.04 -4.30
CA MET A 991 -6.45 13.42 -4.23
C MET A 991 -7.11 14.28 -3.17
N SER A 992 -8.30 13.97 -2.63
CA SER A 992 -8.79 14.64 -1.43
C SER A 992 -7.96 14.23 -0.21
N ILE A 993 -7.47 12.99 -0.20
CA ILE A 993 -6.51 12.49 0.78
C ILE A 993 -5.11 13.09 0.54
N LEU A 994 -4.66 13.20 -0.73
CA LEU A 994 -3.42 13.94 -1.07
C LEU A 994 -3.56 15.47 -0.96
N LYS A 995 -4.78 16.02 -0.81
CA LYS A 995 -5.00 17.46 -0.57
C LYS A 995 -4.76 17.83 0.90
N ASN A 996 -4.85 16.85 1.81
CA ASN A 996 -4.39 17.01 3.20
C ASN A 996 -2.90 16.68 3.37
N LYS A 997 -2.24 16.03 2.39
CA LYS A 997 -0.78 16.01 2.34
C LYS A 997 -0.30 17.37 1.83
N LYS A 998 0.43 18.14 2.66
CA LYS A 998 1.24 19.28 2.21
C LYS A 998 1.84 18.92 0.84
N GLN A 999 1.58 19.69 -0.21
CA GLN A 999 2.17 19.44 -1.52
C GLN A 999 3.67 19.23 -1.32
N LEU A 1000 4.17 18.04 -1.68
CA LEU A 1000 5.59 17.73 -1.51
C LEU A 1000 6.40 18.79 -2.26
N LYS A 1001 7.33 19.47 -1.55
CA LYS A 1001 8.18 20.53 -2.10
C LYS A 1001 8.90 20.08 -3.39
N TYR A 1002 9.34 18.83 -3.42
CA TYR A 1002 10.08 18.22 -4.52
C TYR A 1002 9.24 17.15 -5.23
N LYS A 1003 9.05 17.29 -6.55
CA LYS A 1003 8.34 16.32 -7.39
C LYS A 1003 9.32 15.40 -8.14
N GLY A 1004 8.83 14.26 -8.63
CA GLY A 1004 9.63 13.34 -9.45
C GLY A 1004 9.90 13.83 -10.87
N ILE A 1005 10.93 13.25 -11.50
CA ILE A 1005 11.33 13.50 -12.88
C ILE A 1005 10.54 12.58 -13.82
N VAL A 1006 9.70 13.16 -14.67
CA VAL A 1006 8.88 12.43 -15.63
C VAL A 1006 9.47 12.55 -17.02
N PHE A 1007 10.15 11.49 -17.48
CA PHE A 1007 10.82 11.52 -18.78
C PHE A 1007 9.85 11.45 -19.96
N TRP A 1008 8.75 10.69 -19.89
CA TRP A 1008 7.87 10.51 -21.06
C TRP A 1008 7.08 11.78 -21.42
N ASN A 1009 6.65 12.54 -20.42
CA ASN A 1009 5.88 13.77 -20.57
C ASN A 1009 6.30 14.80 -19.50
N PRO A 1010 7.39 15.55 -19.75
CA PRO A 1010 7.88 16.57 -18.81
C PRO A 1010 6.85 17.69 -18.61
N PRO A 1011 6.87 18.36 -17.44
CA PRO A 1011 5.92 19.41 -17.13
C PRO A 1011 6.13 20.65 -18.02
N VAL A 1012 5.06 21.38 -18.31
CA VAL A 1012 5.13 22.64 -19.09
C VAL A 1012 5.54 23.83 -18.19
N GLU A 1013 5.43 23.67 -16.87
CA GLU A 1013 5.81 24.67 -15.87
C GLU A 1013 7.06 24.24 -15.10
N TRP A 1014 7.88 25.22 -14.70
CA TRP A 1014 9.05 25.00 -13.85
C TRP A 1014 8.64 24.25 -12.59
N THR A 1015 9.13 23.02 -12.47
CA THR A 1015 8.80 22.10 -11.39
C THR A 1015 10.07 21.78 -10.60
N LEU A 1016 10.04 21.98 -9.28
CA LEU A 1016 11.16 21.68 -8.40
C LEU A 1016 11.30 20.17 -8.18
N THR A 1017 12.51 19.64 -8.32
CA THR A 1017 12.83 18.21 -8.20
C THR A 1017 14.19 17.99 -7.53
N THR A 1018 14.55 16.74 -7.19
CA THR A 1018 15.86 16.39 -6.60
C THR A 1018 16.51 15.20 -7.29
N ASN A 1019 17.84 15.22 -7.35
CA ASN A 1019 18.65 14.16 -7.95
C ASN A 1019 20.08 14.24 -7.40
N GLU A 1020 20.76 13.09 -7.27
CA GLU A 1020 22.15 13.06 -6.82
C GLU A 1020 23.13 13.76 -7.78
N GLN A 1021 22.74 13.93 -9.05
CA GLN A 1021 23.53 14.60 -10.09
C GLN A 1021 23.43 16.13 -10.08
N PHE A 1022 22.45 16.72 -9.38
CA PHE A 1022 22.36 18.18 -9.27
C PHE A 1022 23.46 18.75 -8.37
N TYR A 1023 23.79 20.02 -8.58
CA TYR A 1023 24.63 20.74 -7.65
C TYR A 1023 23.85 21.07 -6.37
N GLY A 1024 24.57 21.28 -5.27
CA GLY A 1024 23.97 21.65 -3.99
C GLY A 1024 24.88 21.28 -2.82
N LYS A 1025 24.94 22.17 -1.82
CA LYS A 1025 25.74 21.94 -0.59
C LYS A 1025 25.13 20.79 0.22
N GLN A 1026 23.93 20.99 0.74
CA GLN A 1026 23.16 19.98 1.49
C GLN A 1026 22.00 19.43 0.65
N ILE A 1027 21.28 20.32 -0.06
CA ILE A 1027 20.13 19.99 -0.90
C ILE A 1027 20.58 20.06 -2.36
N ARG A 1028 20.54 18.92 -3.06
CA ARG A 1028 20.78 18.81 -4.51
C ARG A 1028 19.45 18.77 -5.23
N SER A 1029 18.95 19.95 -5.56
CA SER A 1029 17.67 20.14 -6.26
C SER A 1029 17.88 20.94 -7.54
N ALA A 1030 16.88 20.95 -8.41
CA ALA A 1030 16.84 21.82 -9.58
C ALA A 1030 15.39 22.02 -10.01
N TYR A 1031 15.12 23.10 -10.71
CA TYR A 1031 13.85 23.26 -11.42
C TYR A 1031 13.96 22.65 -12.82
N TYR A 1032 12.94 21.96 -13.29
CA TYR A 1032 12.91 21.43 -14.66
C TYR A 1032 11.58 21.68 -15.37
N LEU A 1033 11.63 21.76 -16.70
CA LEU A 1033 10.45 21.72 -17.56
C LEU A 1033 10.78 21.15 -18.94
N LYS A 1034 9.76 21.02 -19.77
CA LYS A 1034 9.87 20.69 -21.20
C LYS A 1034 10.50 21.82 -22.02
N GLY A 1035 11.38 21.49 -22.97
CA GLY A 1035 11.85 22.45 -23.97
C GLY A 1035 10.71 23.04 -24.82
N GLY A 1036 10.82 24.33 -25.15
CA GLY A 1036 9.76 25.11 -25.78
C GLY A 1036 10.29 26.31 -26.58
N SER A 1037 9.46 27.35 -26.70
CA SER A 1037 9.71 28.50 -27.59
C SER A 1037 10.40 29.69 -26.91
N GLY A 1038 10.81 29.57 -25.65
CA GLY A 1038 11.50 30.63 -24.90
C GLY A 1038 10.60 31.57 -24.07
N ASP A 1039 9.34 31.20 -23.85
CA ASP A 1039 8.35 31.99 -23.11
C ASP A 1039 8.39 31.78 -21.58
N ARG A 1040 9.28 30.91 -21.10
CA ARG A 1040 9.51 30.62 -19.67
C ARG A 1040 10.97 30.82 -19.34
N LYS A 1041 11.23 31.45 -18.18
CA LYS A 1041 12.57 31.81 -17.75
C LYS A 1041 12.82 31.44 -16.30
N ALA A 1042 14.02 30.98 -16.01
CA ALA A 1042 14.61 30.92 -14.68
C ALA A 1042 15.66 32.03 -14.57
N THR A 1043 15.78 32.67 -13.41
CA THR A 1043 16.60 33.86 -13.22
C THR A 1043 17.39 33.74 -11.92
N TRP A 1044 18.71 33.91 -12.00
CA TRP A 1044 19.59 34.06 -10.84
C TRP A 1044 19.95 35.54 -10.67
N ASN A 1045 19.77 36.06 -9.46
CA ASN A 1045 20.21 37.39 -9.05
C ASN A 1045 21.36 37.22 -8.05
N VAL A 1046 22.60 37.34 -8.54
CA VAL A 1046 23.83 37.01 -7.79
C VAL A 1046 24.51 38.29 -7.31
N PRO A 1047 24.59 38.54 -5.98
CA PRO A 1047 25.24 39.74 -5.46
C PRO A 1047 26.76 39.65 -5.60
N VAL A 1048 27.36 40.64 -6.27
CA VAL A 1048 28.82 40.77 -6.44
C VAL A 1048 29.31 41.96 -5.62
N LYS A 1049 30.31 41.73 -4.75
CA LYS A 1049 30.81 42.75 -3.81
C LYS A 1049 31.99 43.58 -4.34
N VAL A 1050 32.73 43.04 -5.31
CA VAL A 1050 33.96 43.65 -5.80
C VAL A 1050 33.90 43.73 -7.31
N ALA A 1051 34.17 44.91 -7.87
CA ALA A 1051 34.22 45.09 -9.31
C ALA A 1051 35.34 44.24 -9.93
N GLY A 1052 35.12 43.75 -11.15
CA GLY A 1052 36.15 43.06 -11.93
C GLY A 1052 35.59 42.10 -12.96
N TYR A 1053 36.50 41.39 -13.62
CA TYR A 1053 36.16 40.31 -14.54
C TYR A 1053 35.89 39.02 -13.79
N TYR A 1054 34.77 38.39 -14.11
CA TYR A 1054 34.36 37.11 -13.57
C TYR A 1054 34.13 36.12 -14.70
N LYS A 1055 34.70 34.93 -14.55
CA LYS A 1055 34.39 33.78 -15.38
C LYS A 1055 33.06 33.17 -14.92
N LEU A 1056 32.05 33.23 -15.77
CA LEU A 1056 30.71 32.72 -15.54
C LEU A 1056 30.58 31.27 -16.04
N SER A 1057 30.04 30.39 -15.21
CA SER A 1057 29.73 29.00 -15.57
C SER A 1057 28.37 28.59 -15.01
N ALA A 1058 27.65 27.71 -15.71
CA ALA A 1058 26.41 27.09 -15.24
C ALA A 1058 26.61 25.60 -14.99
N TYR A 1059 26.01 25.06 -13.94
CA TYR A 1059 25.98 23.62 -13.71
C TYR A 1059 24.84 22.99 -14.51
N ILE A 1060 25.17 22.09 -15.44
CA ILE A 1060 24.18 21.43 -16.30
C ILE A 1060 24.23 19.90 -16.06
N PRO A 1061 23.17 19.30 -15.48
CA PRO A 1061 23.10 17.88 -15.19
C PRO A 1061 22.71 17.07 -16.44
N LYS A 1062 23.22 15.82 -16.54
CA LYS A 1062 22.95 14.91 -17.67
C LYS A 1062 22.12 13.71 -17.23
N ILE A 1063 20.84 13.96 -16.92
CA ILE A 1063 19.91 12.94 -16.42
C ILE A 1063 19.24 12.21 -17.59
N ARG A 1064 19.59 10.95 -17.83
CA ARG A 1064 19.01 10.13 -18.92
C ARG A 1064 17.85 9.25 -18.42
N GLY A 1065 16.69 9.36 -19.07
CA GLY A 1065 15.55 8.48 -18.85
C GLY A 1065 15.73 7.13 -19.53
N GLY A 1066 15.40 6.03 -18.85
CA GLY A 1066 15.56 4.68 -19.38
C GLY A 1066 14.76 4.42 -20.67
N TRP A 1067 15.16 3.35 -21.38
CA TRP A 1067 14.59 2.73 -22.60
C TRP A 1067 15.30 3.04 -23.94
N ASN A 1068 15.83 4.24 -24.20
CA ASN A 1068 16.65 4.51 -25.39
C ASN A 1068 18.00 5.12 -25.00
N ARG A 1069 19.08 4.34 -25.18
CA ARG A 1069 20.45 4.76 -24.86
C ARG A 1069 21.11 5.61 -25.95
N ASP A 1070 20.48 5.72 -27.12
CA ASP A 1070 21.10 6.19 -28.37
C ASP A 1070 20.57 7.52 -28.93
N GLU A 1071 19.65 8.21 -28.25
CA GLU A 1071 19.26 9.56 -28.68
C GLU A 1071 20.33 10.58 -28.26
N LYS A 1072 21.29 10.84 -29.15
CA LYS A 1072 22.08 12.07 -29.16
C LYS A 1072 21.15 13.23 -29.56
N THR A 1073 20.33 13.72 -28.64
CA THR A 1073 19.58 14.96 -28.86
C THR A 1073 20.53 16.15 -28.79
N ASP A 1074 20.41 17.10 -29.73
CA ASP A 1074 21.09 18.40 -29.65
C ASP A 1074 20.48 19.18 -28.47
N GLU A 1075 21.03 18.95 -27.27
CA GLU A 1075 20.64 19.61 -26.03
C GLU A 1075 21.34 20.97 -25.92
N GLU A 1076 20.64 22.03 -26.31
CA GLU A 1076 21.12 23.41 -26.25
C GLU A 1076 20.44 24.18 -25.11
N TYR A 1077 21.22 24.88 -24.30
CA TYR A 1077 20.74 25.74 -23.21
C TYR A 1077 20.96 27.21 -23.57
N ASN A 1078 19.89 28.00 -23.56
CA ASN A 1078 19.89 29.39 -23.99
C ASN A 1078 19.92 30.33 -22.77
N PHE A 1079 21.07 30.97 -22.54
CA PHE A 1079 21.31 31.92 -21.46
C PHE A 1079 21.31 33.37 -21.95
N THR A 1080 20.83 34.28 -21.11
CA THR A 1080 21.00 35.73 -21.26
C THR A 1080 21.72 36.26 -20.03
N VAL A 1081 22.88 36.88 -20.24
CA VAL A 1081 23.72 37.44 -19.17
C VAL A 1081 23.64 38.96 -19.22
N PHE A 1082 23.27 39.60 -18.12
CA PHE A 1082 23.24 41.06 -17.98
C PHE A 1082 24.53 41.51 -17.30
N HIS A 1083 25.30 42.37 -17.96
CA HIS A 1083 26.59 42.89 -17.50
C HIS A 1083 26.68 44.40 -17.74
N ASP A 1084 27.77 45.03 -17.30
CA ASP A 1084 27.89 46.51 -17.31
C ASP A 1084 27.79 47.11 -18.74
N ASP A 1085 28.26 46.38 -19.76
CA ASP A 1085 28.23 46.81 -21.17
C ASP A 1085 26.93 46.45 -21.92
N GLY A 1086 25.95 45.84 -21.26
CA GLY A 1086 24.66 45.49 -21.86
C GLY A 1086 24.15 44.08 -21.51
N GLN A 1087 23.70 43.35 -22.53
CA GLN A 1087 23.24 41.97 -22.39
C GLN A 1087 23.80 41.10 -23.52
N ASP A 1088 24.21 39.88 -23.17
CA ASP A 1088 24.72 38.88 -24.10
C ASP A 1088 23.83 37.63 -24.10
N HIS A 1089 23.62 37.07 -25.29
CA HIS A 1089 22.92 35.80 -25.48
C HIS A 1089 23.92 34.68 -25.78
N GLN A 1090 23.94 33.65 -24.93
CA GLN A 1090 24.88 32.54 -25.02
C GLN A 1090 24.14 31.21 -25.17
N ILE A 1091 24.65 30.35 -26.06
CA ILE A 1091 24.10 29.01 -26.29
C ILE A 1091 25.15 27.99 -25.85
N VAL A 1092 24.81 27.20 -24.83
CA VAL A 1092 25.66 26.11 -24.34
C VAL A 1092 25.19 24.79 -24.96
N ASN A 1093 26.05 24.14 -25.74
CA ASN A 1093 25.75 22.87 -26.40
C ASN A 1093 26.31 21.67 -25.58
N MET A 1094 25.46 20.70 -25.28
CA MET A 1094 25.78 19.53 -24.45
C MET A 1094 26.17 18.26 -25.23
N LYS A 1095 26.36 18.34 -26.55
CA LYS A 1095 26.61 17.18 -27.42
C LYS A 1095 27.87 16.40 -27.06
N ASP A 1096 28.98 17.10 -26.81
CA ASP A 1096 30.31 16.50 -26.53
C ASP A 1096 30.75 16.64 -25.06
N ASN A 1097 29.94 17.32 -24.23
CA ASN A 1097 30.24 17.56 -22.82
C ASN A 1097 29.51 16.56 -21.91
N ASP A 1098 30.19 16.13 -20.85
CA ASP A 1098 29.57 15.41 -19.73
C ASP A 1098 28.83 16.39 -18.81
N SER A 1099 28.10 15.87 -17.82
CA SER A 1099 27.45 16.71 -16.79
C SER A 1099 28.49 17.50 -15.98
N GLY A 1100 28.20 18.74 -15.62
CA GLY A 1100 29.05 19.52 -14.72
C GLY A 1100 29.00 21.04 -14.95
N TRP A 1101 30.05 21.73 -14.50
CA TRP A 1101 30.23 23.16 -14.71
C TRP A 1101 30.61 23.47 -16.16
N MET A 1102 29.72 24.17 -16.86
CA MET A 1102 29.86 24.59 -18.25
C MET A 1102 30.14 26.08 -18.30
N GLU A 1103 31.23 26.46 -18.96
CA GLU A 1103 31.59 27.87 -19.15
C GLU A 1103 30.59 28.57 -20.09
N ILE A 1104 30.13 29.75 -19.66
CA ILE A 1104 29.24 30.62 -20.44
C ILE A 1104 30.06 31.75 -21.09
N GLY A 1105 30.99 32.36 -20.33
CA GLY A 1105 31.84 33.45 -20.80
C GLY A 1105 32.49 34.21 -19.64
N SER A 1106 33.33 35.21 -19.94
CA SER A 1106 33.92 36.12 -18.95
C SER A 1106 33.35 37.53 -19.12
N TYR A 1107 32.89 38.13 -18.03
CA TYR A 1107 32.16 39.39 -18.04
C TYR A 1107 32.67 40.33 -16.94
N HIS A 1108 32.66 41.63 -17.22
CA HIS A 1108 32.90 42.64 -16.19
C HIS A 1108 31.60 42.94 -15.43
N PHE A 1109 31.66 42.89 -14.10
CA PHE A 1109 30.53 43.22 -13.24
C PHE A 1109 30.93 44.30 -12.24
N SER A 1110 30.09 45.33 -12.12
CA SER A 1110 30.15 46.31 -11.05
C SER A 1110 29.64 45.73 -9.71
N PRO A 1111 29.94 46.37 -8.56
CA PRO A 1111 29.50 45.90 -7.24
C PRO A 1111 27.98 46.09 -7.04
N ASP A 1112 27.18 45.26 -7.69
CA ASP A 1112 25.72 45.20 -7.59
C ASP A 1112 25.24 43.73 -7.75
N THR A 1113 24.00 43.52 -8.18
CA THR A 1113 23.39 42.21 -8.37
C THR A 1113 23.41 41.83 -9.85
N VAL A 1114 24.20 40.80 -10.18
CA VAL A 1114 24.29 40.26 -11.53
C VAL A 1114 23.06 39.44 -11.84
N LYS A 1115 22.44 39.69 -12.99
CA LYS A 1115 21.26 38.96 -13.45
C LYS A 1115 21.64 37.98 -14.56
N ILE A 1116 21.31 36.71 -14.38
CA ILE A 1116 21.47 35.65 -15.39
C ILE A 1116 20.11 35.00 -15.62
N GLU A 1117 19.68 34.87 -16.88
CA GLU A 1117 18.42 34.19 -17.24
C GLU A 1117 18.68 32.93 -18.07
N LEU A 1118 18.00 31.83 -17.74
CA LEU A 1118 17.90 30.62 -18.57
C LEU A 1118 16.49 30.56 -19.18
N SER A 1119 16.43 30.48 -20.51
CA SER A 1119 15.19 30.36 -21.28
C SER A 1119 14.83 28.89 -21.53
N ASN A 1120 13.53 28.58 -21.62
CA ASN A 1120 13.09 27.26 -22.08
C ASN A 1120 13.22 27.06 -23.60
N LEU A 1121 13.82 28.00 -24.34
CA LEU A 1121 14.12 27.84 -25.77
C LEU A 1121 15.11 26.69 -25.94
N SER A 1122 14.65 25.52 -26.34
CA SER A 1122 15.50 24.36 -26.62
C SER A 1122 14.72 23.28 -27.35
N LYS A 1123 15.44 22.46 -28.13
CA LYS A 1123 14.94 21.18 -28.65
C LYS A 1123 15.08 20.03 -27.65
N ALA A 1124 15.78 20.26 -26.53
CA ALA A 1124 15.93 19.29 -25.46
C ALA A 1124 14.57 18.90 -24.89
N ARG A 1125 14.42 17.61 -24.54
CA ARG A 1125 13.20 17.10 -23.92
C ARG A 1125 12.98 17.69 -22.54
N ASN A 1126 14.06 17.86 -21.78
CA ASN A 1126 14.08 18.45 -20.45
C ASN A 1126 15.13 19.56 -20.40
N ILE A 1127 14.81 20.66 -19.73
CA ILE A 1127 15.75 21.74 -19.40
C ILE A 1127 15.79 21.84 -17.88
N PHE A 1128 16.99 21.88 -17.30
CA PHE A 1128 17.21 22.00 -15.86
C PHE A 1128 17.83 23.36 -15.51
N ALA A 1129 17.27 24.02 -14.49
CA ALA A 1129 17.82 25.21 -13.84
C ALA A 1129 18.34 24.80 -12.45
N ASP A 1130 19.66 24.70 -12.34
CA ASP A 1130 20.39 24.17 -11.17
C ASP A 1130 21.20 25.30 -10.51
N ALA A 1131 22.45 25.54 -10.91
CA ALA A 1131 23.33 26.53 -10.28
C ALA A 1131 24.22 27.33 -11.24
N ILE A 1132 24.64 28.51 -10.78
CA ILE A 1132 25.57 29.44 -11.46
C ILE A 1132 26.82 29.67 -10.60
N LYS A 1133 28.00 29.71 -11.22
CA LYS A 1133 29.28 30.02 -10.59
C LYS A 1133 29.96 31.20 -11.28
N LEU A 1134 30.44 32.15 -10.48
CA LEU A 1134 31.28 33.27 -10.86
C LEU A 1134 32.65 33.09 -10.19
N VAL A 1135 33.72 33.06 -10.99
CA VAL A 1135 35.10 33.01 -10.48
C VAL A 1135 35.79 34.31 -10.82
N LYS A 1136 36.21 35.08 -9.82
CA LYS A 1136 36.94 36.32 -10.07
C LYS A 1136 38.29 36.02 -10.71
N GLU A 1137 38.56 36.65 -11.85
CA GLU A 1137 39.86 36.59 -12.50
C GLU A 1137 40.90 37.39 -11.71
N LYS A 1138 42.14 36.90 -11.71
CA LYS A 1138 43.24 37.48 -10.91
C LYS A 1138 43.75 38.80 -11.46
#